data_AF-A0A9W5MYU1-F1
#
_entry.id   AF-A0A9W5MYU1-F1
#
_cell.length_a   1.000
_cell.length_b   1.000
_cell.length_c   1.000
_cell.angle_alpha   90.00
_cell.angle_beta   90.00
_cell.angle_gamma   90.00
#
_symmetry.space_group_name_H-M   'P 1'
#
loop_
_entity.id
_entity.type
_entity.pdbx_description
1 polymer ?
#
loop_
_entity_poly.entity_id
_entity_poly.type
_entity_poly.pdbx_seq_one_letter_code
_entity_poly.pdbx_strand_id
1 'polypeptide(L)'
;MDLIQTPSKQFIDGDRRTPGTPVPAWWLNQLQGELYSILNAVGIEPNKADHAQVLSAIKTLAADASQVASIEALRKYSGDGYVNVNAYHPNTTVGGGVFVADKADKSTADNGCTVIVSTDGTRWKRVFSGMLNLHDFGYVASKNNALTTLNAAEAAALGIVVDCLGLSIDTGNTYPQKNKYTNGKFVINGKTVDVQYQPIRSGIGRFISGSGAAANIKSNEWTGAGIVAIGEGAMNQTEKCVSAIAIGDRSQGFSRISRDNISIGPDSLINVQAETEWYDQSKMVGTRNIGIGGNAGRGITSGFSNVAIGRNSGQGLGTGYSNVVLGSAALAGVAPIGLTGDIEVFWPSPTSRTVAIGESVLQMYQGRDAQTAIGGGAARNTKKAEKVTAIGASALENLERTSAPNGGDVLWTGTESGNYTQSGSNITLTFGNIRGAKVGYWVGIRLTSGEAKTVQGDVVPAEVVEVTESSIKVRSPKELNASGVAELKYVYSSSSSAAKNEELTVIGTNALKDAVSGAYSTVIGADAMLTSSNPQKVVAVGASSFRNGTHYSSVAVGYWCAPTISSEQCVFIGDSAGYRNVQGNVLSGKITNAIAIGYGARINGSNEIQLGGSGQTLYAPTAVNIRSDARDKTDIAPLDIGLDFVKKLRPVTGVYDRRDAYTDELFTDLPPEERAEKLREWWRAPTKDGRYKEDRIQHWFIAQDVAALEAEYGKLPMVNCRMDTYTIEYETFVPVLTKAIQEMSAQIDDLKKQIEELKK
;
A
#
# COMPACT_ATOMS: atom_id res chain seq x y z
N MET A 1 -30.33 30.66 -20.82
CA MET A 1 -31.81 30.61 -20.69
C MET A 1 -32.22 31.93 -20.13
N ASP A 2 -32.73 32.80 -20.99
CA ASP A 2 -32.98 34.20 -20.67
C ASP A 2 -34.15 34.35 -19.69
N LEU A 3 -33.90 35.19 -18.70
CA LEU A 3 -34.83 35.57 -17.65
C LEU A 3 -36.05 36.27 -18.27
N ILE A 4 -37.24 35.80 -17.92
CA ILE A 4 -38.51 36.40 -18.33
C ILE A 4 -38.64 37.77 -17.66
N GLN A 5 -38.30 38.84 -18.38
CA GLN A 5 -38.70 40.20 -18.02
C GLN A 5 -39.92 40.59 -18.86
N THR A 6 -41.11 40.59 -18.26
CA THR A 6 -42.26 41.30 -18.85
C THR A 6 -42.25 42.74 -18.32
N PRO A 7 -42.46 43.76 -19.19
CA PRO A 7 -42.44 45.18 -18.79
C PRO A 7 -43.43 45.56 -17.69
N SER A 8 -44.50 44.77 -17.49
CA SER A 8 -45.53 45.00 -16.47
C SER A 8 -45.29 44.25 -15.15
N LYS A 9 -44.26 43.41 -15.04
CA LYS A 9 -44.02 42.51 -13.88
C LYS A 9 -45.23 41.61 -13.52
N GLN A 10 -46.13 41.35 -14.48
CA GLN A 10 -47.27 40.43 -14.32
C GLN A 10 -47.11 39.20 -15.22
N PHE A 11 -47.65 38.06 -14.79
CA PHE A 11 -47.80 36.86 -15.61
C PHE A 11 -48.89 37.09 -16.67
N ILE A 12 -48.61 36.73 -17.92
CA ILE A 12 -49.55 36.74 -19.05
C ILE A 12 -49.85 35.30 -19.46
N ASP A 13 -51.11 35.01 -19.82
CA ASP A 13 -51.53 33.71 -20.34
C ASP A 13 -50.70 33.35 -21.59
N GLY A 14 -50.14 32.14 -21.62
CA GLY A 14 -49.34 31.66 -22.74
C GLY A 14 -50.20 31.29 -23.96
N ASP A 15 -49.95 31.90 -25.11
CA ASP A 15 -50.31 31.32 -26.41
C ASP A 15 -49.51 30.01 -26.60
N ARG A 16 -50.17 28.95 -27.11
CA ARG A 16 -49.66 27.59 -27.34
C ARG A 16 -48.45 27.49 -28.29
N ARG A 17 -47.83 28.60 -28.66
CA ARG A 17 -46.76 28.68 -29.66
C ARG A 17 -45.38 29.07 -29.09
N THR A 18 -45.27 29.35 -27.78
CA THR A 18 -43.97 29.68 -27.16
C THR A 18 -43.68 28.77 -25.96
N PRO A 19 -42.51 28.08 -25.89
CA PRO A 19 -42.19 27.20 -24.77
C PRO A 19 -41.78 28.02 -23.54
N GLY A 20 -42.75 28.34 -22.68
CA GLY A 20 -42.54 28.74 -21.29
C GLY A 20 -43.00 27.63 -20.36
N THR A 21 -42.30 27.42 -19.25
CA THR A 21 -42.63 26.39 -18.24
C THR A 21 -44.08 26.55 -17.79
N PRO A 22 -44.98 25.59 -18.05
CA PRO A 22 -46.37 25.68 -17.59
C PRO A 22 -46.39 25.67 -16.06
N VAL A 23 -46.87 26.74 -15.43
CA VAL A 23 -47.19 26.71 -14.00
C VAL A 23 -48.51 25.96 -13.85
N PRO A 24 -48.58 24.85 -13.10
CA PRO A 24 -49.82 24.09 -12.97
C PRO A 24 -50.92 24.95 -12.34
N ALA A 25 -52.12 24.92 -12.93
CA ALA A 25 -53.27 25.69 -12.45
C ALA A 25 -53.58 25.46 -10.96
N TRP A 26 -53.30 24.26 -10.43
CA TRP A 26 -53.51 23.96 -9.01
C TRP A 26 -52.63 24.82 -8.08
N TRP A 27 -51.39 25.15 -8.49
CA TRP A 27 -50.47 25.95 -7.67
C TRP A 27 -50.88 27.42 -7.66
N LEU A 28 -51.28 27.97 -8.80
CA LEU A 28 -51.84 29.32 -8.89
C LEU A 28 -53.18 29.43 -8.15
N ASN A 29 -54.02 28.39 -8.19
CA ASN A 29 -55.27 28.36 -7.43
C ASN A 29 -55.04 28.30 -5.91
N GLN A 30 -54.00 27.60 -5.44
CA GLN A 30 -53.62 27.63 -4.02
C GLN A 30 -53.17 29.02 -3.57
N LEU A 31 -52.28 29.65 -4.35
CA LEU A 31 -51.77 30.98 -4.04
C LEU A 31 -52.89 32.04 -4.13
N GLN A 32 -53.81 31.90 -5.07
CA GLN A 32 -55.06 32.67 -5.13
C GLN A 32 -55.94 32.42 -3.90
N GLY A 33 -56.07 31.17 -3.44
CA GLY A 33 -56.82 30.83 -2.24
C GLY A 33 -56.25 31.47 -0.97
N GLU A 34 -54.93 31.51 -0.81
CA GLU A 34 -54.26 32.18 0.32
C GLU A 34 -54.47 33.69 0.30
N LEU A 35 -54.25 34.33 -0.85
CA LEU A 35 -54.46 35.77 -1.01
C LEU A 35 -55.94 36.15 -0.87
N TYR A 36 -56.85 35.33 -1.40
CA TYR A 36 -58.29 35.48 -1.21
C TYR A 36 -58.67 35.39 0.27
N SER A 37 -58.10 34.46 1.01
CA SER A 37 -58.36 34.30 2.44
C SER A 37 -57.94 35.54 3.24
N ILE A 38 -56.81 36.18 2.87
CA ILE A 38 -56.34 37.44 3.49
C ILE A 38 -57.33 38.59 3.20
N LEU A 39 -57.81 38.71 1.96
CA LEU A 39 -58.78 39.74 1.57
C LEU A 39 -60.14 39.54 2.25
N ASN A 40 -60.64 38.30 2.23
CA ASN A 40 -61.91 37.91 2.83
C ASN A 40 -61.90 38.10 4.36
N ALA A 41 -60.75 37.91 5.02
CA ALA A 41 -60.61 38.12 6.47
C ALA A 41 -60.95 39.55 6.93
N VAL A 42 -60.88 40.54 6.04
CA VAL A 42 -61.28 41.94 6.33
C VAL A 42 -62.45 42.41 5.47
N GLY A 43 -63.18 41.48 4.84
CA GLY A 43 -64.33 41.79 4.00
C GLY A 43 -64.00 42.54 2.71
N ILE A 44 -62.77 42.43 2.20
CA ILE A 44 -62.40 42.98 0.89
C ILE A 44 -62.68 41.93 -0.17
N GLU A 45 -63.63 42.22 -1.07
CA GLU A 45 -63.85 41.40 -2.27
C GLU A 45 -62.71 41.63 -3.28
N PRO A 46 -62.14 40.56 -3.87
CA PRO A 46 -61.04 40.71 -4.82
C PRO A 46 -61.42 41.55 -6.03
N ASN A 47 -60.67 42.62 -6.26
CA ASN A 47 -60.89 43.52 -7.36
C ASN A 47 -59.66 43.56 -8.27
N LYS A 48 -59.84 43.16 -9.54
CA LYS A 48 -58.75 43.14 -10.52
C LYS A 48 -58.13 44.53 -10.79
N ALA A 49 -58.85 45.61 -10.53
CA ALA A 49 -58.37 46.97 -10.73
C ALA A 49 -57.57 47.52 -9.53
N ASP A 50 -57.62 46.87 -8.36
CA ASP A 50 -56.90 47.31 -7.17
C ASP A 50 -55.64 46.46 -6.93
N HIS A 51 -54.47 47.03 -7.24
CA HIS A 51 -53.19 46.36 -7.03
C HIS A 51 -52.65 46.50 -5.60
N ALA A 52 -53.35 47.24 -4.72
CA ALA A 52 -52.99 47.41 -3.32
C ALA A 52 -53.91 46.61 -2.37
N GLN A 53 -54.94 45.91 -2.87
CA GLN A 53 -55.94 45.21 -2.06
C GLN A 53 -55.35 44.28 -0.98
N VAL A 54 -54.33 43.48 -1.30
CA VAL A 54 -53.69 42.59 -0.32
C VAL A 54 -52.91 43.39 0.71
N LEU A 55 -52.25 44.47 0.28
CA LEU A 55 -51.56 45.39 1.18
C LEU A 55 -52.56 46.13 2.08
N SER A 56 -53.71 46.54 1.56
CA SER A 56 -54.81 47.14 2.33
C SER A 56 -55.40 46.14 3.30
N ALA A 57 -55.62 44.88 2.89
CA ALA A 57 -56.07 43.83 3.80
C ALA A 57 -55.06 43.55 4.91
N ILE A 58 -53.77 43.44 4.58
CA ILE A 58 -52.70 43.29 5.57
C ILE A 58 -52.61 44.53 6.48
N LYS A 59 -52.79 45.74 5.95
CA LYS A 59 -52.81 46.97 6.76
C LYS A 59 -54.04 47.05 7.66
N THR A 60 -55.22 46.63 7.19
CA THR A 60 -56.44 46.57 7.99
C THR A 60 -56.32 45.50 9.07
N LEU A 61 -55.83 44.29 8.73
CA LEU A 61 -55.47 43.26 9.69
C LEU A 61 -54.41 43.77 10.70
N ALA A 62 -53.38 44.46 10.24
CA ALA A 62 -52.35 45.01 11.11
C ALA A 62 -52.85 46.20 11.97
N ALA A 63 -53.87 46.93 11.51
CA ALA A 63 -54.53 48.02 12.24
C ALA A 63 -55.57 47.50 13.24
N ASP A 64 -56.22 46.37 12.96
CA ASP A 64 -57.10 45.60 13.86
C ASP A 64 -56.31 44.67 14.80
N ALA A 65 -54.99 44.58 14.65
CA ALA A 65 -54.15 43.86 15.60
C ALA A 65 -54.20 44.60 16.94
N SER A 66 -55.02 44.13 17.88
CA SER A 66 -54.97 44.62 19.24
C SER A 66 -53.51 44.60 19.72
N GLN A 67 -53.05 45.73 20.26
CA GLN A 67 -51.71 45.86 20.80
C GLN A 67 -51.79 45.88 22.31
N VAL A 68 -50.90 45.16 22.96
CA VAL A 68 -50.73 45.21 24.41
C VAL A 68 -49.29 45.62 24.73
N ALA A 69 -49.16 46.47 25.75
CA ALA A 69 -47.88 47.09 26.07
C ALA A 69 -46.83 46.07 26.57
N SER A 70 -47.25 44.93 27.10
CA SER A 70 -46.35 43.93 27.68
C SER A 70 -46.96 42.54 27.79
N ILE A 71 -46.15 41.53 28.13
CA ILE A 71 -46.63 40.18 28.46
C ILE A 71 -47.58 40.21 29.67
N GLU A 72 -47.32 41.11 30.63
CA GLU A 72 -48.22 41.30 31.78
C GLU A 72 -49.57 41.91 31.38
N ALA A 73 -49.58 42.80 30.37
CA ALA A 73 -50.82 43.30 29.79
C ALA A 73 -51.55 42.20 29.00
N LEU A 74 -50.81 41.33 28.30
CA LEU A 74 -51.38 40.15 27.62
C LEU A 74 -52.09 39.21 28.60
N ARG A 75 -51.56 39.00 29.80
CA ARG A 75 -52.22 38.19 30.84
C ARG A 75 -53.56 38.75 31.32
N LYS A 76 -53.83 40.03 31.08
CA LYS A 76 -55.09 40.71 31.45
C LYS A 76 -55.97 40.97 30.23
N TYR A 77 -55.47 40.64 29.05
CA TYR A 77 -56.13 40.90 27.79
C TYR A 77 -57.09 39.76 27.47
N SER A 78 -58.33 40.13 27.14
CA SER A 78 -59.35 39.21 26.63
C SER A 78 -59.61 39.58 25.18
N GLY A 79 -59.50 38.60 24.29
CA GLY A 79 -59.65 38.81 22.85
C GLY A 79 -59.42 37.54 22.05
N ASP A 80 -59.63 37.65 20.75
CA ASP A 80 -59.61 36.54 19.79
C ASP A 80 -58.63 36.87 18.66
N GLY A 81 -58.27 35.88 17.84
CA GLY A 81 -57.36 36.08 16.71
C GLY A 81 -55.90 36.23 17.15
N TYR A 82 -55.26 37.35 16.81
CA TYR A 82 -53.87 37.64 17.16
C TYR A 82 -53.73 39.00 17.84
N VAL A 83 -52.71 39.12 18.66
CA VAL A 83 -52.36 40.33 19.41
C VAL A 83 -50.87 40.57 19.27
N ASN A 84 -50.48 41.82 19.04
CA ASN A 84 -49.08 42.20 19.03
C ASN A 84 -48.67 42.68 20.42
N VAL A 85 -47.68 42.02 21.03
CA VAL A 85 -47.11 42.42 22.31
C VAL A 85 -45.88 43.28 22.04
N ASN A 86 -45.89 44.54 22.47
CA ASN A 86 -44.84 45.48 22.09
C ASN A 86 -43.47 45.13 22.69
N ALA A 87 -43.43 44.64 23.93
CA ALA A 87 -42.22 44.21 24.61
C ALA A 87 -42.53 43.21 25.73
N TYR A 88 -41.52 42.58 26.33
CA TYR A 88 -41.78 41.67 27.44
C TYR A 88 -42.29 42.42 28.69
N HIS A 89 -41.63 43.53 29.02
CA HIS A 89 -41.97 44.42 30.13
C HIS A 89 -42.52 45.75 29.61
N PRO A 90 -43.40 46.45 30.35
CA PRO A 90 -43.81 47.81 29.97
C PRO A 90 -42.61 48.75 29.83
N ASN A 91 -42.69 49.70 28.89
CA ASN A 91 -41.65 50.72 28.62
C ASN A 91 -40.28 50.17 28.21
N THR A 92 -40.21 48.94 27.67
CA THR A 92 -39.03 48.41 26.99
C THR A 92 -39.33 48.17 25.51
N THR A 93 -38.32 47.78 24.73
CA THR A 93 -38.45 47.57 23.27
C THR A 93 -38.07 46.15 22.82
N VAL A 94 -37.89 45.23 23.77
CA VAL A 94 -37.35 43.88 23.53
C VAL A 94 -38.22 42.80 24.17
N GLY A 95 -38.24 41.61 23.57
CA GLY A 95 -38.96 40.43 24.07
C GLY A 95 -40.47 40.40 23.79
N GLY A 96 -40.96 41.37 23.02
CA GLY A 96 -42.31 41.38 22.46
C GLY A 96 -42.48 40.36 21.33
N GLY A 97 -43.60 40.41 20.60
CA GLY A 97 -43.88 39.54 19.47
C GLY A 97 -45.37 39.34 19.23
N VAL A 98 -45.70 38.63 18.16
CA VAL A 98 -47.10 38.29 17.83
C VAL A 98 -47.51 37.04 18.58
N PHE A 99 -48.71 37.09 19.17
CA PHE A 99 -49.34 35.94 19.82
C PHE A 99 -50.71 35.67 19.22
N VAL A 100 -51.07 34.40 19.07
CA VAL A 100 -52.36 33.95 18.55
C VAL A 100 -53.15 33.29 19.67
N ALA A 101 -54.42 33.65 19.82
CA ALA A 101 -55.33 33.04 20.79
C ALA A 101 -55.65 31.60 20.35
N ASP A 102 -55.20 30.63 21.14
CA ASP A 102 -55.64 29.24 21.05
C ASP A 102 -56.69 28.99 22.13
N LYS A 103 -57.95 29.17 21.76
CA LYS A 103 -59.08 28.92 22.67
C LYS A 103 -59.38 27.43 22.84
N ALA A 104 -58.91 26.57 21.95
CA ALA A 104 -59.10 25.12 22.06
C ALA A 104 -58.19 24.53 23.14
N ASP A 105 -56.98 25.07 23.31
CA ASP A 105 -56.08 24.69 24.38
C ASP A 105 -56.56 25.18 25.76
N LYS A 106 -56.92 24.22 26.63
CA LYS A 106 -57.35 24.47 28.00
C LYS A 106 -56.34 24.03 29.07
N SER A 107 -55.26 23.36 28.68
CA SER A 107 -54.39 22.61 29.60
C SER A 107 -52.96 23.14 29.65
N THR A 108 -52.45 23.73 28.57
CA THR A 108 -51.06 24.23 28.59
C THR A 108 -50.92 25.38 29.59
N ALA A 109 -49.93 25.27 30.46
CA ALA A 109 -49.61 26.28 31.46
C ALA A 109 -48.93 27.51 30.82
N ASP A 110 -49.06 28.66 31.49
CA ASP A 110 -48.24 29.84 31.17
C ASP A 110 -46.78 29.49 31.45
N ASN A 111 -45.94 29.62 30.42
CA ASN A 111 -44.50 29.38 30.53
C ASN A 111 -43.69 30.68 30.42
N GLY A 112 -44.37 31.82 30.48
CA GLY A 112 -43.78 33.15 30.40
C GLY A 112 -43.27 33.54 29.03
N CYS A 113 -43.30 32.68 28.00
CA CYS A 113 -42.63 32.97 26.73
C CYS A 113 -43.45 32.55 25.50
N THR A 114 -43.60 31.25 25.25
CA THR A 114 -44.32 30.74 24.07
C THR A 114 -45.80 30.53 24.32
N VAL A 115 -46.21 30.44 25.58
CA VAL A 115 -47.60 30.34 26.01
C VAL A 115 -47.84 31.31 27.16
N ILE A 116 -48.74 32.26 26.96
CA ILE A 116 -49.20 33.20 27.98
C ILE A 116 -50.67 32.91 28.26
N VAL A 117 -51.05 32.74 29.53
CA VAL A 117 -52.44 32.44 29.91
C VAL A 117 -53.08 33.70 30.48
N SER A 118 -54.14 34.18 29.85
CA SER A 118 -54.89 35.33 30.34
C SER A 118 -55.84 34.96 31.48
N THR A 119 -56.31 35.95 32.23
CA THR A 119 -57.25 35.79 33.37
C THR A 119 -58.57 35.13 32.99
N ASP A 120 -59.01 35.27 31.73
CA ASP A 120 -60.19 34.60 31.17
C ASP A 120 -59.91 33.13 30.75
N GLY A 121 -58.68 32.66 30.91
CA GLY A 121 -58.24 31.32 30.55
C GLY A 121 -57.80 31.13 29.10
N THR A 122 -57.75 32.18 28.27
CA THR A 122 -57.24 32.08 26.88
C THR A 122 -55.73 31.79 26.88
N ARG A 123 -55.27 30.86 26.03
CA ARG A 123 -53.84 30.54 25.83
C ARG A 123 -53.33 31.26 24.60
N TRP A 124 -52.54 32.29 24.82
CA TRP A 124 -51.88 33.05 23.76
C TRP A 124 -50.56 32.37 23.37
N LYS A 125 -50.49 31.87 22.14
CA LYS A 125 -49.34 31.16 21.57
C LYS A 125 -48.45 32.11 20.79
N ARG A 126 -47.17 32.21 21.16
CA ARG A 126 -46.21 33.04 20.42
C ARG A 126 -46.02 32.50 19.01
N VAL A 127 -46.02 33.39 18.04
CA VAL A 127 -45.61 33.08 16.66
C VAL A 127 -44.10 33.27 16.57
N PHE A 128 -43.36 32.19 16.36
CA PHE A 128 -41.91 32.22 16.18
C PHE A 128 -41.44 31.07 15.28
N SER A 129 -40.25 31.21 14.68
CA SER A 129 -39.61 30.15 13.90
C SER A 129 -38.19 29.87 14.41
N GLY A 130 -37.95 28.66 14.90
CA GLY A 130 -36.61 28.16 15.22
C GLY A 130 -36.05 28.62 16.56
N MET A 131 -35.62 29.88 16.66
CA MET A 131 -34.76 30.39 17.75
C MET A 131 -35.43 31.50 18.57
N LEU A 132 -35.24 31.47 19.88
CA LEU A 132 -35.60 32.55 20.81
C LEU A 132 -34.33 33.09 21.49
N ASN A 133 -34.44 34.20 22.21
CA ASN A 133 -33.35 34.77 22.98
C ASN A 133 -33.82 35.15 24.40
N LEU A 134 -32.89 35.48 25.30
CA LEU A 134 -33.25 35.80 26.68
C LEU A 134 -34.21 37.00 26.83
N HIS A 135 -34.29 37.94 25.88
CA HIS A 135 -35.32 38.98 25.92
C HIS A 135 -36.73 38.41 25.83
N ASP A 136 -36.94 37.33 25.07
CA ASP A 136 -38.24 36.67 24.91
C ASP A 136 -38.74 36.01 26.21
N PHE A 137 -37.83 35.80 27.17
CA PHE A 137 -38.10 35.31 28.52
C PHE A 137 -38.05 36.43 29.57
N GLY A 138 -37.84 37.68 29.15
CA GLY A 138 -37.92 38.86 29.99
C GLY A 138 -36.60 39.44 30.48
N TYR A 139 -35.46 39.09 29.87
CA TYR A 139 -34.20 39.73 30.19
C TYR A 139 -34.19 41.22 29.80
N VAL A 140 -33.76 42.07 30.73
CA VAL A 140 -33.48 43.49 30.48
C VAL A 140 -32.27 43.89 31.33
N ALA A 141 -31.24 44.45 30.70
CA ALA A 141 -29.98 44.79 31.38
C ALA A 141 -30.18 45.67 32.62
N SER A 142 -31.07 46.66 32.56
CA SER A 142 -31.36 47.56 33.69
C SER A 142 -31.98 46.87 34.91
N LYS A 143 -32.51 45.66 34.76
CA LYS A 143 -33.11 44.86 35.86
C LYS A 143 -32.13 43.86 36.49
N ASN A 144 -30.91 43.73 35.95
CA ASN A 144 -29.91 42.76 36.40
C ASN A 144 -30.47 41.32 36.60
N ASN A 145 -31.30 40.85 35.66
CA ASN A 145 -32.14 39.66 35.83
C ASN A 145 -31.74 38.49 34.92
N ALA A 146 -30.46 38.37 34.54
CA ALA A 146 -30.00 37.34 33.60
C ALA A 146 -30.24 35.92 34.13
N LEU A 147 -29.86 35.65 35.38
CA LEU A 147 -30.05 34.32 36.01
C LEU A 147 -31.52 33.96 36.17
N THR A 148 -32.35 34.89 36.65
CA THR A 148 -33.78 34.62 36.82
C THR A 148 -34.48 34.38 35.48
N THR A 149 -34.04 35.07 34.43
CA THR A 149 -34.54 34.84 33.06
C THR A 149 -34.09 33.48 32.52
N LEU A 150 -32.83 33.11 32.70
CA LEU A 150 -32.32 31.79 32.31
C LEU A 150 -33.09 30.67 33.01
N ASN A 151 -33.38 30.82 34.30
CA ASN A 151 -34.18 29.86 35.05
C ASN A 151 -35.62 29.78 34.52
N ALA A 152 -36.21 30.89 34.06
CA ALA A 152 -37.52 30.87 33.41
C ALA A 152 -37.47 30.12 32.07
N ALA A 153 -36.41 30.31 31.27
CA ALA A 153 -36.20 29.54 30.05
C ALA A 153 -36.07 28.04 30.33
N GLU A 154 -35.26 27.65 31.33
CA GLU A 154 -35.15 26.25 31.77
C GLU A 154 -36.48 25.69 32.28
N ALA A 155 -37.27 26.47 33.02
CA ALA A 155 -38.58 26.04 33.49
C ALA A 155 -39.56 25.79 32.33
N ALA A 156 -39.51 26.63 31.29
CA ALA A 156 -40.33 26.48 30.09
C ALA A 156 -39.99 25.21 29.28
N ALA A 157 -38.76 24.71 29.38
CA ALA A 157 -38.32 23.40 28.86
C ALA A 157 -38.71 23.13 27.39
N LEU A 158 -38.47 24.11 26.52
CA LEU A 158 -38.96 24.10 25.14
C LEU A 158 -38.13 23.22 24.20
N GLY A 159 -36.90 22.85 24.56
CA GLY A 159 -36.00 22.03 23.73
C GLY A 159 -35.46 22.75 22.49
N ILE A 160 -35.62 24.08 22.40
CA ILE A 160 -35.21 24.93 21.26
C ILE A 160 -33.85 25.59 21.50
N VAL A 161 -33.35 26.32 20.49
CA VAL A 161 -32.17 27.18 20.63
C VAL A 161 -32.55 28.50 21.32
N VAL A 162 -31.81 28.84 22.39
CA VAL A 162 -31.95 30.09 23.14
C VAL A 162 -30.63 30.86 23.10
N ASP A 163 -30.65 32.06 22.51
CA ASP A 163 -29.52 32.99 22.47
C ASP A 163 -29.37 33.72 23.82
N CYS A 164 -28.21 33.55 24.46
CA CYS A 164 -27.84 34.15 25.75
C CYS A 164 -27.34 35.60 25.65
N LEU A 165 -27.41 36.23 24.47
CA LEU A 165 -27.14 37.64 24.22
C LEU A 165 -25.71 38.11 24.57
N GLY A 166 -24.74 37.21 24.51
CA GLY A 166 -23.34 37.42 24.88
C GLY A 166 -23.10 37.51 26.39
N LEU A 167 -24.11 37.25 27.23
CA LEU A 167 -24.03 37.42 28.68
C LEU A 167 -23.18 36.34 29.35
N SER A 168 -22.57 36.69 30.48
CA SER A 168 -21.99 35.74 31.43
C SER A 168 -22.92 35.59 32.62
N ILE A 169 -23.53 34.41 32.79
CA ILE A 169 -24.60 34.17 33.76
C ILE A 169 -24.12 33.18 34.81
N ASP A 170 -24.16 33.55 36.09
CA ASP A 170 -23.82 32.64 37.19
C ASP A 170 -24.96 31.66 37.44
N THR A 171 -24.73 30.37 37.18
CA THR A 171 -25.72 29.31 37.35
C THR A 171 -25.45 28.46 38.60
N GLY A 172 -24.63 28.97 39.52
CA GLY A 172 -24.30 28.31 40.77
C GLY A 172 -23.55 27.00 40.54
N ASN A 173 -24.12 25.87 40.94
CA ASN A 173 -23.50 24.54 40.82
C ASN A 173 -24.14 23.67 39.72
N THR A 174 -25.13 24.21 38.99
CA THR A 174 -25.95 23.43 38.06
C THR A 174 -25.73 23.90 36.63
N TYR A 175 -25.59 22.95 35.72
CA TYR A 175 -25.47 23.22 34.29
C TYR A 175 -26.87 23.17 33.65
N PRO A 176 -27.38 24.24 33.02
CA PRO A 176 -28.69 24.23 32.33
C PRO A 176 -28.74 23.15 31.23
N GLN A 177 -29.85 22.44 31.05
CA GLN A 177 -29.94 21.28 30.13
C GLN A 177 -31.24 21.19 29.33
N LYS A 178 -32.30 21.93 29.70
CA LYS A 178 -33.62 21.74 29.10
C LYS A 178 -33.80 22.46 27.76
N ASN A 179 -32.94 23.44 27.45
CA ASN A 179 -32.84 24.08 26.13
C ASN A 179 -31.40 24.03 25.59
N LYS A 180 -31.22 24.45 24.33
CA LYS A 180 -29.94 24.53 23.64
C LYS A 180 -29.41 25.97 23.69
N TYR A 181 -28.48 26.28 24.58
CA TYR A 181 -27.99 27.65 24.78
C TYR A 181 -26.83 28.02 23.85
N THR A 182 -26.88 29.21 23.26
CA THR A 182 -25.83 29.76 22.39
C THR A 182 -25.47 31.20 22.75
N ASN A 183 -24.37 31.73 22.19
CA ASN A 183 -23.95 33.14 22.31
C ASN A 183 -23.95 33.64 23.78
N GLY A 184 -23.10 33.09 24.65
CA GLY A 184 -22.95 33.50 26.06
C GLY A 184 -21.98 32.61 26.85
N LYS A 185 -21.90 32.80 28.18
CA LYS A 185 -21.10 32.01 29.13
C LYS A 185 -21.87 31.69 30.39
N PHE A 186 -21.57 30.57 31.03
CA PHE A 186 -22.05 30.21 32.37
C PHE A 186 -20.92 30.31 33.40
N VAL A 187 -21.20 30.84 34.58
CA VAL A 187 -20.28 30.76 35.74
C VAL A 187 -20.81 29.63 36.62
N ILE A 188 -20.04 28.55 36.74
CA ILE A 188 -20.40 27.35 37.50
C ILE A 188 -19.33 27.08 38.53
N ASN A 189 -19.69 27.05 39.80
CA ASN A 189 -18.77 26.91 40.93
C ASN A 189 -17.60 27.91 40.83
N GLY A 190 -17.89 29.16 40.46
CA GLY A 190 -16.91 30.24 40.27
C GLY A 190 -16.05 30.13 39.00
N LYS A 191 -16.23 29.10 38.17
CA LYS A 191 -15.51 28.94 36.89
C LYS A 191 -16.39 29.37 35.73
N THR A 192 -15.88 30.28 34.90
CA THR A 192 -16.54 30.66 33.66
C THR A 192 -16.31 29.57 32.60
N VAL A 193 -17.39 29.02 32.06
CA VAL A 193 -17.42 28.03 30.99
C VAL A 193 -18.30 28.53 29.84
N ASP A 194 -17.96 28.18 28.62
CA ASP A 194 -18.77 28.51 27.44
C ASP A 194 -20.13 27.78 27.50
N VAL A 195 -21.19 28.40 26.96
CA VAL A 195 -22.49 27.73 26.79
C VAL A 195 -22.40 26.58 25.78
N GLN A 196 -23.31 25.61 25.91
CA GLN A 196 -23.33 24.32 25.21
C GLN A 196 -23.06 24.39 23.70
N TYR A 197 -23.69 25.34 22.99
CA TYR A 197 -23.64 25.42 21.53
C TYR A 197 -22.95 26.71 21.10
N GLN A 198 -21.74 26.57 20.57
CA GLN A 198 -20.97 27.68 20.01
C GLN A 198 -21.28 27.83 18.51
N PRO A 199 -21.54 29.05 17.99
CA PRO A 199 -21.53 29.28 16.54
C PRO A 199 -20.14 28.97 15.98
N ILE A 200 -20.06 28.48 14.73
CA ILE A 200 -18.77 28.25 14.05
C ILE A 200 -17.99 29.56 14.08
N ARG A 201 -16.89 29.59 14.85
CA ARG A 201 -16.07 30.79 15.02
C ARG A 201 -15.34 31.07 13.71
N SER A 202 -15.76 32.08 12.95
CA SER A 202 -15.00 32.58 11.80
C SER A 202 -13.84 33.46 12.29
N GLY A 203 -12.71 32.82 12.64
CA GLY A 203 -11.45 33.50 12.99
C GLY A 203 -10.32 32.53 13.37
N ILE A 204 -9.15 32.68 12.73
CA ILE A 204 -7.93 31.82 12.77
C ILE A 204 -8.08 30.38 12.21
N GLY A 205 -9.15 30.10 11.47
CA GLY A 205 -9.31 28.84 10.72
C GLY A 205 -9.28 27.59 11.59
N ARG A 206 -9.94 27.60 12.76
CA ARG A 206 -10.00 26.47 13.70
C ARG A 206 -11.37 25.78 13.64
N PHE A 207 -11.37 24.45 13.58
CA PHE A 207 -12.54 23.59 13.77
C PHE A 207 -12.19 22.52 14.79
N ILE A 208 -12.70 22.62 16.02
CA ILE A 208 -12.38 21.70 17.12
C ILE A 208 -13.68 21.08 17.65
N SER A 209 -13.76 19.75 17.71
CA SER A 209 -14.92 19.01 18.19
C SER A 209 -14.50 17.68 18.82
N GLY A 210 -15.12 17.28 19.93
CA GLY A 210 -14.79 16.05 20.67
C GLY A 210 -14.17 16.32 22.04
N SER A 211 -14.33 15.35 22.96
CA SER A 211 -13.82 15.47 24.34
C SER A 211 -12.29 15.52 24.34
N GLY A 212 -11.68 16.53 24.99
CA GLY A 212 -10.23 16.67 25.07
C GLY A 212 -9.52 16.98 23.74
N ALA A 213 -10.26 17.31 22.68
CA ALA A 213 -9.67 17.70 21.39
C ALA A 213 -8.92 19.03 21.51
N ALA A 214 -7.66 19.06 21.08
CA ALA A 214 -6.78 20.23 21.10
C ALA A 214 -6.71 20.95 22.47
N ALA A 215 -6.79 20.19 23.58
CA ALA A 215 -6.97 20.72 24.93
C ALA A 215 -5.85 21.68 25.39
N ASN A 216 -4.61 21.45 24.92
CA ASN A 216 -3.45 22.27 25.28
C ASN A 216 -3.19 23.45 24.33
N ILE A 217 -3.98 23.60 23.25
CA ILE A 217 -3.84 24.71 22.29
C ILE A 217 -4.50 25.95 22.87
N LYS A 218 -3.70 26.99 23.12
CA LYS A 218 -4.21 28.24 23.69
C LYS A 218 -5.12 28.97 22.69
N SER A 219 -6.25 29.45 23.19
CA SER A 219 -7.08 30.41 22.47
C SER A 219 -6.29 31.72 22.35
N ASN A 220 -6.14 32.24 21.13
CA ASN A 220 -5.50 33.54 20.80
C ASN A 220 -3.99 33.57 20.52
N GLU A 221 -3.28 32.44 20.47
CA GLU A 221 -1.90 32.42 19.94
C GLU A 221 -1.87 32.13 18.42
N TRP A 222 -0.98 32.82 17.67
CA TRP A 222 -0.78 32.58 16.22
C TRP A 222 -0.26 31.16 15.94
N THR A 223 0.39 30.56 16.95
CA THR A 223 0.85 29.17 17.04
C THR A 223 -0.30 28.14 17.07
N GLY A 224 -1.51 28.49 16.65
CA GLY A 224 -2.68 27.59 16.61
C GLY A 224 -3.59 27.84 15.39
N ALA A 225 -3.05 28.33 14.28
CA ALA A 225 -3.83 28.71 13.10
C ALA A 225 -4.08 27.52 12.15
N GLY A 226 -5.25 27.47 11.50
CA GLY A 226 -5.54 26.51 10.43
C GLY A 226 -5.69 25.06 10.89
N ILE A 227 -6.44 24.82 11.97
CA ILE A 227 -6.55 23.51 12.63
C ILE A 227 -7.91 22.90 12.38
N VAL A 228 -7.96 21.61 12.04
CA VAL A 228 -9.17 20.79 12.13
C VAL A 228 -8.89 19.64 13.11
N ALA A 229 -9.49 19.65 14.29
CA ALA A 229 -9.36 18.60 15.31
C ALA A 229 -10.74 18.03 15.64
N ILE A 230 -11.00 16.76 15.31
CA ILE A 230 -12.31 16.10 15.49
C ILE A 230 -12.09 14.73 16.12
N GLY A 231 -12.68 14.46 17.28
CA GLY A 231 -12.61 13.17 17.96
C GLY A 231 -12.14 13.29 19.41
N GLU A 232 -12.34 12.24 20.19
CA GLU A 232 -11.85 12.17 21.58
C GLU A 232 -10.31 12.23 21.58
N GLY A 233 -9.71 13.11 22.36
CA GLY A 233 -8.26 13.22 22.50
C GLY A 233 -7.47 13.58 21.23
N ALA A 234 -8.11 13.99 20.14
CA ALA A 234 -7.42 14.44 18.93
C ALA A 234 -6.54 15.66 19.24
N MET A 235 -5.24 15.63 18.94
CA MET A 235 -4.27 16.69 19.30
C MET A 235 -4.27 17.06 20.80
N ASN A 236 -4.57 16.13 21.70
CA ASN A 236 -4.73 16.41 23.14
C ASN A 236 -3.49 17.09 23.76
N GLN A 237 -2.29 16.58 23.46
CA GLN A 237 -1.04 17.13 23.98
C GLN A 237 -0.45 18.27 23.13
N THR A 238 -1.12 18.69 22.06
CA THR A 238 -0.58 19.71 21.14
C THR A 238 -0.59 21.08 21.80
N GLU A 239 0.60 21.65 21.97
CA GLU A 239 0.85 22.98 22.53
C GLU A 239 0.93 24.04 21.43
N LYS A 240 1.43 23.64 20.24
CA LYS A 240 1.62 24.52 19.09
C LYS A 240 1.31 23.82 17.77
N CYS A 241 0.58 24.47 16.89
CA CYS A 241 0.23 23.97 15.58
C CYS A 241 0.05 25.08 14.54
N VAL A 242 0.60 24.87 13.33
CA VAL A 242 0.28 25.67 12.15
C VAL A 242 -0.12 24.74 11.02
N SER A 243 -1.38 24.87 10.56
CA SER A 243 -1.95 24.11 9.45
C SER A 243 -1.89 22.58 9.64
N ALA A 244 -2.84 22.00 10.39
CA ALA A 244 -2.92 20.55 10.51
C ALA A 244 -4.36 20.04 10.66
N ILE A 245 -4.56 18.80 10.23
CA ILE A 245 -5.83 18.07 10.32
C ILE A 245 -5.62 16.85 11.21
N ALA A 246 -6.48 16.66 12.20
CA ALA A 246 -6.57 15.50 13.09
C ALA A 246 -8.03 15.09 13.25
N ILE A 247 -8.42 13.98 12.64
CA ILE A 247 -9.80 13.49 12.66
C ILE A 247 -9.79 12.03 13.09
N GLY A 248 -10.26 11.73 14.30
CA GLY A 248 -10.29 10.38 14.88
C GLY A 248 -9.83 10.37 16.34
N ASP A 249 -10.16 9.31 17.06
CA ASP A 249 -9.74 9.10 18.45
C ASP A 249 -8.21 9.16 18.59
N ARG A 250 -7.71 10.07 19.43
CA ARG A 250 -6.29 10.34 19.68
C ARG A 250 -5.43 10.56 18.41
N SER A 251 -6.02 11.01 17.30
CA SER A 251 -5.28 11.42 16.09
C SER A 251 -4.30 12.55 16.46
N GLN A 252 -2.99 12.39 16.21
CA GLN A 252 -1.93 13.28 16.72
C GLN A 252 -1.97 13.51 18.26
N GLY A 253 -2.50 12.56 19.02
CA GLY A 253 -2.77 12.74 20.46
C GLY A 253 -1.55 13.06 21.32
N PHE A 254 -0.35 12.58 20.95
CA PHE A 254 0.91 12.83 21.67
C PHE A 254 1.82 13.86 20.99
N SER A 255 1.39 14.45 19.88
CA SER A 255 2.14 15.50 19.19
C SER A 255 2.13 16.78 20.03
N ARG A 256 3.30 17.27 20.47
CA ARG A 256 3.42 18.55 21.18
C ARG A 256 3.44 19.73 20.23
N ILE A 257 4.14 19.58 19.10
CA ILE A 257 4.18 20.56 18.01
C ILE A 257 3.78 19.84 16.71
N SER A 258 2.80 20.37 15.97
CA SER A 258 2.37 19.83 14.67
C SER A 258 2.40 20.90 13.58
N ARG A 259 2.84 20.55 12.37
CA ARG A 259 2.86 21.48 11.23
C ARG A 259 2.66 20.76 9.91
N ASP A 260 1.78 21.28 9.07
CA ASP A 260 1.49 20.78 7.72
C ASP A 260 1.10 19.28 7.67
N ASN A 261 0.57 18.72 8.76
CA ASN A 261 0.27 17.29 8.85
C ASN A 261 -1.24 17.02 8.69
N ILE A 262 -1.58 15.93 8.02
CA ILE A 262 -2.96 15.44 7.89
C ILE A 262 -3.03 14.07 8.55
N SER A 263 -3.84 13.92 9.59
CA SER A 263 -4.08 12.67 10.31
C SER A 263 -5.57 12.39 10.37
N ILE A 264 -5.99 11.25 9.82
CA ILE A 264 -7.40 10.85 9.75
C ILE A 264 -7.50 9.36 10.12
N GLY A 265 -8.08 9.05 11.26
CA GLY A 265 -8.22 7.70 11.81
C GLY A 265 -7.71 7.62 13.24
N PRO A 266 -8.15 6.61 14.02
CA PRO A 266 -7.73 6.45 15.40
C PRO A 266 -6.21 6.24 15.49
N ASP A 267 -5.54 6.96 16.41
CA ASP A 267 -4.10 6.93 16.63
C ASP A 267 -3.22 7.23 15.40
N SER A 268 -3.77 7.84 14.35
CA SER A 268 -3.00 8.22 13.16
C SER A 268 -2.01 9.33 13.50
N LEU A 269 -0.75 9.18 13.06
CA LEU A 269 0.37 10.09 13.34
C LEU A 269 0.50 10.47 14.83
N ILE A 270 0.10 9.60 15.77
CA ILE A 270 -0.01 9.95 17.20
C ILE A 270 1.28 10.52 17.80
N ASN A 271 2.45 10.06 17.33
CA ASN A 271 3.76 10.40 17.88
C ASN A 271 4.52 11.50 17.12
N VAL A 272 3.96 12.09 16.07
CA VAL A 272 4.71 13.04 15.23
C VAL A 272 5.10 14.29 16.01
N GLN A 273 6.36 14.72 15.91
CA GLN A 273 6.89 15.89 16.61
C GLN A 273 7.57 16.83 15.62
N ALA A 274 6.92 17.96 15.31
CA ALA A 274 7.57 19.01 14.55
C ALA A 274 8.62 19.75 15.39
N GLU A 275 9.73 20.17 14.78
CA GLU A 275 10.75 20.98 15.49
C GLU A 275 10.25 22.40 15.77
N THR A 276 9.51 22.98 14.82
CA THR A 276 9.01 24.35 14.88
C THR A 276 7.60 24.43 14.35
N GLU A 277 6.78 25.28 14.95
CA GLU A 277 5.45 25.60 14.44
C GLU A 277 5.48 26.47 13.17
N TRP A 278 6.53 27.27 12.97
CA TRP A 278 6.60 28.19 11.84
C TRP A 278 6.96 27.51 10.54
N TYR A 279 6.38 27.98 9.43
CA TYR A 279 6.79 27.54 8.11
C TYR A 279 8.23 27.98 7.84
N ASP A 280 9.12 27.00 7.75
CA ASP A 280 10.49 27.16 7.32
C ASP A 280 10.85 25.95 6.46
N GLN A 281 11.27 26.20 5.23
CA GLN A 281 11.63 25.15 4.28
C GLN A 281 12.85 24.34 4.73
N SER A 282 13.70 24.90 5.58
CA SER A 282 14.87 24.20 6.15
C SER A 282 14.55 23.37 7.39
N LYS A 283 13.38 23.57 8.01
CA LYS A 283 12.94 22.89 9.24
C LYS A 283 11.77 21.96 8.94
N MET A 284 12.07 20.81 8.35
CA MET A 284 11.06 19.86 7.87
C MET A 284 10.72 18.75 8.87
N VAL A 285 11.52 18.58 9.93
CA VAL A 285 11.35 17.57 10.98
C VAL A 285 9.89 17.48 11.43
N GLY A 286 9.29 16.29 11.32
CA GLY A 286 7.92 16.00 11.79
C GLY A 286 6.79 16.68 11.01
N THR A 287 7.05 17.20 9.80
CA THR A 287 6.07 18.00 9.04
C THR A 287 5.68 17.36 7.70
N ARG A 288 4.58 17.82 7.11
CA ARG A 288 4.12 17.40 5.76
C ARG A 288 3.79 15.91 5.66
N ASN A 289 3.36 15.29 6.75
CA ASN A 289 2.97 13.88 6.77
C ASN A 289 1.46 13.74 6.58
N ILE A 290 1.04 12.79 5.75
CA ILE A 290 -0.35 12.38 5.57
C ILE A 290 -0.50 10.97 6.13
N GLY A 291 -1.30 10.79 7.17
CA GLY A 291 -1.73 9.52 7.73
C GLY A 291 -3.25 9.38 7.61
N ILE A 292 -3.74 8.38 6.88
CA ILE A 292 -5.17 8.11 6.74
C ILE A 292 -5.44 6.63 6.99
N GLY A 293 -6.12 6.30 8.09
CA GLY A 293 -6.38 4.94 8.58
C GLY A 293 -5.97 4.79 10.05
N GLY A 294 -6.54 3.79 10.74
CA GLY A 294 -6.16 3.50 12.13
C GLY A 294 -4.68 3.13 12.24
N ASN A 295 -3.93 3.76 13.15
CA ASN A 295 -2.48 3.66 13.30
C ASN A 295 -1.64 4.04 12.05
N ALA A 296 -2.23 4.68 11.03
CA ALA A 296 -1.46 5.11 9.85
C ALA A 296 -0.39 6.12 10.27
N GLY A 297 0.87 5.82 9.97
CA GLY A 297 2.04 6.62 10.34
C GLY A 297 2.28 6.73 11.86
N ARG A 298 1.72 5.84 12.68
CA ARG A 298 1.76 5.94 14.16
C ARG A 298 3.19 6.09 14.73
N GLY A 299 4.17 5.40 14.16
CA GLY A 299 5.57 5.46 14.60
C GLY A 299 6.40 6.59 14.01
N ILE A 300 5.83 7.45 13.15
CA ILE A 300 6.55 8.63 12.65
C ILE A 300 6.79 9.59 13.81
N THR A 301 8.06 9.89 14.10
CA THR A 301 8.48 10.85 15.13
C THR A 301 8.97 12.15 14.48
N SER A 302 10.13 12.09 13.82
CA SER A 302 10.76 13.23 13.14
C SER A 302 10.72 13.14 11.61
N GLY A 303 10.20 12.04 11.05
CA GLY A 303 10.05 11.86 9.60
C GLY A 303 9.14 12.92 8.96
N PHE A 304 9.33 13.19 7.67
CA PHE A 304 8.64 14.28 6.98
C PHE A 304 8.29 13.96 5.53
N SER A 305 7.28 14.65 4.99
CA SER A 305 6.84 14.47 3.60
C SER A 305 6.44 13.02 3.25
N ASN A 306 5.87 12.28 4.20
CA ASN A 306 5.40 10.91 3.98
C ASN A 306 3.89 10.88 3.68
N VAL A 307 3.46 9.97 2.81
CA VAL A 307 2.05 9.64 2.59
C VAL A 307 1.83 8.20 3.04
N ALA A 308 0.93 7.99 4.00
CA ALA A 308 0.60 6.70 4.58
C ALA A 308 -0.92 6.52 4.64
N ILE A 309 -1.48 5.66 3.80
CA ILE A 309 -2.93 5.47 3.66
C ILE A 309 -3.27 3.98 3.79
N GLY A 310 -4.05 3.61 4.80
CA GLY A 310 -4.42 2.25 5.17
C GLY A 310 -4.21 1.98 6.67
N ARG A 311 -4.91 0.98 7.23
CA ARG A 311 -4.71 0.56 8.63
C ARG A 311 -3.26 0.09 8.84
N ASN A 312 -2.58 0.63 9.84
CA ASN A 312 -1.15 0.40 10.16
C ASN A 312 -0.16 0.77 9.04
N SER A 313 -0.60 1.45 7.97
CA SER A 313 0.28 1.87 6.87
C SER A 313 1.37 2.81 7.37
N GLY A 314 2.63 2.56 7.02
CA GLY A 314 3.76 3.40 7.39
C GLY A 314 4.00 3.51 8.90
N GLN A 315 3.42 2.61 9.71
CA GLN A 315 3.59 2.60 11.16
C GLN A 315 5.07 2.48 11.56
N GLY A 316 5.89 1.82 10.75
CA GLY A 316 7.32 1.61 10.98
C GLY A 316 8.20 2.82 10.65
N LEU A 317 7.71 3.87 9.99
CA LEU A 317 8.58 4.83 9.30
C LEU A 317 9.53 5.63 10.21
N GLY A 318 9.24 5.84 11.49
CA GLY A 318 10.17 6.48 12.43
C GLY A 318 10.64 7.87 11.96
N THR A 319 11.90 7.93 11.52
CA THR A 319 12.57 9.15 11.02
C THR A 319 12.64 9.25 9.49
N GLY A 320 12.08 8.28 8.75
CA GLY A 320 12.08 8.22 7.28
C GLY A 320 11.30 9.37 6.62
N TYR A 321 11.65 9.72 5.38
CA TYR A 321 11.06 10.85 4.68
C TYR A 321 10.78 10.61 3.19
N SER A 322 9.84 11.36 2.62
CA SER A 322 9.48 11.30 1.19
C SER A 322 9.03 9.91 0.71
N ASN A 323 8.26 9.20 1.52
CA ASN A 323 7.73 7.88 1.17
C ASN A 323 6.26 7.95 0.71
N VAL A 324 5.87 7.07 -0.20
CA VAL A 324 4.46 6.83 -0.58
C VAL A 324 4.09 5.42 -0.15
N VAL A 325 3.19 5.31 0.83
CA VAL A 325 2.77 4.06 1.45
C VAL A 325 1.25 3.96 1.37
N LEU A 326 0.75 3.00 0.61
CA LEU A 326 -0.68 2.80 0.38
C LEU A 326 -1.03 1.32 0.53
N GLY A 327 -1.83 0.97 1.52
CA GLY A 327 -2.28 -0.39 1.78
C GLY A 327 -2.17 -0.80 3.25
N SER A 328 -2.99 -1.76 3.67
CA SER A 328 -2.97 -2.26 5.05
C SER A 328 -1.62 -2.87 5.37
N ALA A 329 -1.02 -2.48 6.50
CA ALA A 329 0.27 -2.96 7.01
C ALA A 329 1.49 -2.77 6.08
N ALA A 330 1.40 -1.99 5.00
CA ALA A 330 2.56 -1.63 4.19
C ALA A 330 3.56 -0.80 5.02
N LEU A 331 4.84 -1.19 5.03
CA LEU A 331 5.88 -0.59 5.89
C LEU A 331 5.46 -0.41 7.37
N ALA A 332 4.73 -1.40 7.92
CA ALA A 332 4.23 -1.31 9.29
C ALA A 332 5.32 -1.55 10.36
N GLY A 333 6.38 -2.27 10.04
CA GLY A 333 7.35 -2.75 11.02
C GLY A 333 6.76 -3.78 11.99
N VAL A 334 7.43 -3.99 13.12
CA VAL A 334 6.99 -4.88 14.21
C VAL A 334 6.54 -4.02 15.39
N ALA A 335 5.25 -4.04 15.74
CA ALA A 335 4.72 -3.14 16.76
C ALA A 335 3.80 -3.82 17.80
N PRO A 336 4.35 -4.69 18.68
CA PRO A 336 3.64 -5.25 19.83
C PRO A 336 3.32 -4.19 20.90
N ILE A 337 2.52 -4.57 21.90
CA ILE A 337 2.39 -3.79 23.14
C ILE A 337 3.68 -3.94 23.92
N GLY A 338 4.38 -2.82 24.16
CA GLY A 338 5.65 -2.81 24.87
C GLY A 338 5.49 -2.82 26.40
N LEU A 339 6.61 -2.62 27.10
CA LEU A 339 6.61 -2.61 28.57
C LEU A 339 5.89 -1.39 29.18
N THR A 340 5.61 -0.36 28.38
CA THR A 340 4.75 0.77 28.80
C THR A 340 3.28 0.40 28.92
N GLY A 341 2.83 -0.66 28.22
CA GLY A 341 1.42 -0.99 28.06
C GLY A 341 0.74 -0.31 26.86
N ASP A 342 1.47 0.45 26.05
CA ASP A 342 1.03 0.97 24.76
C ASP A 342 1.77 0.26 23.60
N ILE A 343 1.28 0.44 22.37
CA ILE A 343 1.92 -0.06 21.16
C ILE A 343 3.28 0.64 21.01
N GLU A 344 4.35 -0.12 20.82
CA GLU A 344 5.70 0.39 20.61
C GLU A 344 6.22 -0.14 19.27
N VAL A 345 6.79 0.72 18.43
CA VAL A 345 7.34 0.31 17.13
C VAL A 345 8.77 -0.14 17.34
N PHE A 346 8.97 -1.46 17.41
CA PHE A 346 10.28 -2.08 17.47
C PHE A 346 10.81 -2.29 16.05
N TRP A 347 12.10 -2.02 15.85
CA TRP A 347 12.75 -2.11 14.54
C TRP A 347 11.98 -1.31 13.47
N PRO A 348 12.02 0.04 13.57
CA PRO A 348 11.36 0.88 12.58
C PRO A 348 11.94 0.63 11.18
N SER A 349 11.15 0.94 10.16
CA SER A 349 11.51 0.99 8.75
C SER A 349 11.86 2.43 8.34
N PRO A 350 12.99 3.05 8.76
CA PRO A 350 13.31 4.45 8.49
C PRO A 350 13.79 4.68 7.05
N THR A 351 13.14 4.02 6.10
CA THR A 351 13.38 4.17 4.66
C THR A 351 12.99 5.56 4.19
N SER A 352 13.62 6.01 3.11
CA SER A 352 13.31 7.28 2.48
C SER A 352 13.23 7.11 0.96
N ARG A 353 12.37 7.91 0.32
CA ARG A 353 12.15 7.87 -1.15
C ARG A 353 11.67 6.51 -1.65
N THR A 354 10.88 5.80 -0.84
CA THR A 354 10.32 4.49 -1.15
C THR A 354 8.86 4.59 -1.61
N VAL A 355 8.49 3.79 -2.60
CA VAL A 355 7.11 3.57 -3.04
C VAL A 355 6.69 2.17 -2.59
N ALA A 356 5.72 2.07 -1.69
CA ALA A 356 5.17 0.83 -1.15
C ALA A 356 3.64 0.83 -1.32
N ILE A 357 3.14 0.16 -2.35
CA ILE A 357 1.70 0.16 -2.69
C ILE A 357 1.17 -1.28 -2.69
N GLY A 358 0.30 -1.63 -1.76
CA GLY A 358 -0.29 -2.95 -1.62
C GLY A 358 -0.43 -3.40 -0.17
N GLU A 359 -1.13 -4.50 0.08
CA GLU A 359 -1.25 -5.10 1.41
C GLU A 359 0.09 -5.72 1.85
N SER A 360 0.55 -5.42 3.06
CA SER A 360 1.76 -5.97 3.70
C SER A 360 3.06 -5.88 2.87
N VAL A 361 3.16 -4.88 2.00
CA VAL A 361 4.37 -4.59 1.21
C VAL A 361 5.48 -4.08 2.12
N LEU A 362 6.70 -4.62 1.97
CA LEU A 362 7.87 -4.22 2.75
C LEU A 362 7.62 -4.19 4.28
N GLN A 363 6.73 -5.05 4.78
CA GLN A 363 6.25 -5.01 6.16
C GLN A 363 7.39 -5.07 7.20
N MET A 364 8.44 -5.85 6.90
CA MET A 364 9.59 -6.07 7.79
C MET A 364 10.82 -5.21 7.44
N TYR A 365 10.69 -4.25 6.52
CA TYR A 365 11.86 -3.52 6.00
C TYR A 365 12.54 -2.69 7.09
N GLN A 366 13.87 -2.75 7.15
CA GLN A 366 14.75 -2.06 8.11
C GLN A 366 15.82 -1.21 7.41
N GLY A 367 15.99 -1.40 6.10
CA GLY A 367 16.94 -0.68 5.29
C GLY A 367 16.56 0.79 5.14
N ARG A 368 17.54 1.58 4.71
CA ARG A 368 17.39 3.04 4.51
C ARG A 368 17.26 3.43 3.05
N ASP A 369 17.61 2.53 2.14
CA ASP A 369 17.63 2.79 0.71
C ASP A 369 16.24 2.76 0.09
N ALA A 370 16.13 3.42 -1.06
CA ALA A 370 14.91 3.54 -1.83
C ALA A 370 14.52 2.19 -2.45
N GLN A 371 13.25 1.86 -2.33
CA GLN A 371 12.65 0.66 -2.90
C GLN A 371 11.42 1.04 -3.72
N THR A 372 11.12 0.26 -4.76
CA THR A 372 9.80 0.31 -5.41
C THR A 372 9.14 -1.04 -5.24
N ALA A 373 8.12 -1.13 -4.39
CA ALA A 373 7.38 -2.34 -4.13
C ALA A 373 5.88 -2.11 -4.36
N ILE A 374 5.28 -2.83 -5.32
CA ILE A 374 3.88 -2.66 -5.72
C ILE A 374 3.22 -4.02 -5.87
N GLY A 375 2.13 -4.28 -5.15
CA GLY A 375 1.36 -5.54 -5.18
C GLY A 375 1.27 -6.20 -3.80
N GLY A 376 0.16 -6.88 -3.51
CA GLY A 376 -0.04 -7.52 -2.20
C GLY A 376 1.06 -8.54 -1.88
N GLY A 377 1.70 -8.41 -0.71
CA GLY A 377 2.80 -9.27 -0.25
C GLY A 377 4.14 -9.08 -0.97
N ALA A 378 4.29 -8.10 -1.86
CA ALA A 378 5.55 -7.84 -2.54
C ALA A 378 6.66 -7.48 -1.52
N ALA A 379 7.81 -8.16 -1.59
CA ALA A 379 8.96 -7.96 -0.72
C ALA A 379 8.62 -7.97 0.80
N ARG A 380 7.59 -8.72 1.21
CA ARG A 380 7.04 -8.72 2.58
C ARG A 380 8.09 -8.96 3.68
N ASN A 381 8.96 -9.96 3.48
CA ASN A 381 9.95 -10.37 4.47
C ASN A 381 11.31 -9.65 4.36
N THR A 382 11.46 -8.78 3.36
CA THR A 382 12.70 -8.03 3.10
C THR A 382 12.97 -7.08 4.27
N LYS A 383 14.19 -7.13 4.81
CA LYS A 383 14.71 -6.30 5.90
C LYS A 383 15.75 -5.31 5.39
N LYS A 384 16.87 -5.76 4.84
CA LYS A 384 18.04 -4.92 4.54
C LYS A 384 18.44 -4.88 3.08
N ALA A 385 17.65 -5.49 2.19
CA ALA A 385 17.97 -5.44 0.76
C ALA A 385 18.03 -4.00 0.23
N GLU A 386 18.96 -3.75 -0.70
CA GLU A 386 19.27 -2.43 -1.26
C GLU A 386 18.95 -2.42 -2.77
N LYS A 387 18.40 -1.32 -3.30
CA LYS A 387 18.08 -1.16 -4.74
C LYS A 387 17.19 -2.27 -5.32
N VAL A 388 16.05 -2.56 -4.67
CA VAL A 388 15.06 -3.55 -5.10
C VAL A 388 13.87 -2.88 -5.78
N THR A 389 13.51 -3.40 -6.95
CA THR A 389 12.21 -3.15 -7.60
C THR A 389 11.41 -4.45 -7.58
N ALA A 390 10.28 -4.48 -6.88
CA ALA A 390 9.40 -5.64 -6.74
C ALA A 390 7.97 -5.26 -7.15
N ILE A 391 7.49 -5.71 -8.31
CA ILE A 391 6.17 -5.36 -8.82
C ILE A 391 5.39 -6.64 -9.13
N GLY A 392 4.25 -6.86 -8.48
CA GLY A 392 3.41 -8.06 -8.63
C GLY A 392 3.04 -8.68 -7.29
N ALA A 393 1.91 -9.39 -7.23
CA ALA A 393 1.50 -10.08 -6.02
C ALA A 393 2.52 -11.18 -5.65
N SER A 394 2.96 -11.21 -4.38
CA SER A 394 3.99 -12.13 -3.87
C SER A 394 5.35 -12.10 -4.59
N ALA A 395 5.66 -11.05 -5.37
CA ALA A 395 6.99 -10.87 -5.94
C ALA A 395 8.02 -10.69 -4.82
N LEU A 396 9.11 -11.48 -4.81
CA LEU A 396 10.14 -11.47 -3.75
C LEU A 396 9.60 -11.65 -2.31
N GLU A 397 8.45 -12.32 -2.12
CA GLU A 397 7.80 -12.40 -0.81
C GLU A 397 8.71 -12.94 0.30
N ASN A 398 9.54 -13.94 0.01
CA ASN A 398 10.39 -14.61 1.00
C ASN A 398 11.80 -14.04 1.15
N LEU A 399 12.17 -12.97 0.43
CA LEU A 399 13.51 -12.41 0.50
C LEU A 399 13.86 -12.07 1.96
N GLU A 400 14.99 -12.59 2.44
CA GLU A 400 15.47 -12.47 3.82
C GLU A 400 14.59 -13.13 4.91
N ARG A 401 13.62 -13.99 4.57
CA ARG A 401 12.72 -14.64 5.55
C ARG A 401 13.45 -15.39 6.68
N THR A 402 14.65 -15.89 6.43
CA THR A 402 15.48 -16.60 7.42
C THR A 402 16.30 -15.68 8.33
N SER A 403 16.40 -14.39 8.00
CA SER A 403 17.04 -13.38 8.85
C SER A 403 16.09 -12.90 9.94
N ALA A 404 16.63 -12.45 11.07
CA ALA A 404 15.84 -11.87 12.15
C ALA A 404 15.12 -10.57 11.69
N PRO A 405 14.05 -10.11 12.35
CA PRO A 405 13.32 -8.90 11.96
C PRO A 405 14.16 -7.62 11.99
N ASN A 406 15.19 -7.55 12.85
CA ASN A 406 16.20 -6.48 12.86
C ASN A 406 17.27 -6.65 11.75
N GLY A 407 17.12 -7.70 10.93
CA GLY A 407 18.03 -8.16 9.89
C GLY A 407 19.37 -8.72 10.41
N GLY A 408 19.49 -9.01 11.71
CA GLY A 408 20.56 -9.85 12.25
C GLY A 408 20.33 -11.34 11.97
N ASP A 409 21.15 -12.17 12.60
CA ASP A 409 21.03 -13.62 12.58
C ASP A 409 20.07 -14.10 13.66
N VAL A 410 19.31 -15.15 13.36
CA VAL A 410 18.49 -15.86 14.34
C VAL A 410 19.37 -16.89 15.04
N LEU A 411 19.75 -16.65 16.30
CA LEU A 411 20.56 -17.59 17.08
C LEU A 411 19.71 -18.66 17.74
N TRP A 412 18.54 -18.27 18.26
CA TRP A 412 17.63 -19.18 18.92
C TRP A 412 16.19 -18.66 18.92
N THR A 413 15.22 -19.57 18.83
CA THR A 413 13.79 -19.32 19.03
C THR A 413 13.18 -20.48 19.80
N GLY A 414 12.34 -20.22 20.80
CA GLY A 414 11.72 -21.27 21.61
C GLY A 414 11.04 -20.72 22.87
N THR A 415 11.05 -21.52 23.94
CA THR A 415 10.64 -21.07 25.28
C THR A 415 11.67 -21.57 26.28
N GLU A 416 12.29 -20.64 27.00
CA GLU A 416 13.12 -20.91 28.17
C GLU A 416 12.49 -20.18 29.36
N SER A 417 12.02 -20.94 30.34
CA SER A 417 11.39 -20.38 31.53
C SER A 417 12.44 -19.98 32.56
N GLY A 418 12.17 -18.87 33.23
CA GLY A 418 13.06 -18.32 34.25
C GLY A 418 12.33 -17.34 35.15
N ASN A 419 13.08 -16.52 35.87
CA ASN A 419 12.54 -15.50 36.75
C ASN A 419 13.06 -14.12 36.33
N TYR A 420 12.34 -13.08 36.73
CA TYR A 420 12.81 -11.71 36.60
C TYR A 420 12.75 -10.96 37.92
N THR A 421 13.64 -9.98 38.05
CA THR A 421 13.59 -8.93 39.06
C THR A 421 13.78 -7.59 38.37
N GLN A 422 12.88 -6.65 38.65
CA GLN A 422 12.95 -5.27 38.19
C GLN A 422 13.28 -4.35 39.35
N SER A 423 14.26 -3.48 39.16
CA SER A 423 14.62 -2.39 40.06
C SER A 423 14.76 -1.10 39.26
N GLY A 424 13.82 -0.18 39.47
CA GLY A 424 13.65 1.02 38.65
C GLY A 424 13.46 0.65 37.18
N SER A 425 14.32 1.20 36.31
CA SER A 425 14.31 0.93 34.86
C SER A 425 15.03 -0.36 34.45
N ASN A 426 15.66 -1.11 35.36
CA ASN A 426 16.44 -2.30 34.99
C ASN A 426 15.67 -3.58 35.30
N ILE A 427 15.50 -4.45 34.30
CA ILE A 427 14.97 -5.81 34.47
C ILE A 427 16.14 -6.79 34.33
N THR A 428 16.39 -7.58 35.37
CA THR A 428 17.33 -8.70 35.33
C THR A 428 16.52 -9.98 35.15
N LEU A 429 16.85 -10.76 34.14
CA LEU A 429 16.19 -12.00 33.75
C LEU A 429 17.18 -13.15 33.96
N THR A 430 16.78 -14.17 34.72
CA THR A 430 17.63 -15.33 35.05
C THR A 430 17.01 -16.60 34.48
N PHE A 431 17.79 -17.32 33.67
CA PHE A 431 17.36 -18.53 32.95
C PHE A 431 18.35 -19.68 33.16
N GLY A 432 17.91 -20.92 32.96
CA GLY A 432 18.82 -22.07 32.97
C GLY A 432 19.83 -22.03 31.82
N ASN A 433 19.44 -21.44 30.69
CA ASN A 433 20.31 -21.18 29.55
C ASN A 433 19.93 -19.87 28.85
N ILE A 434 20.86 -18.92 28.75
CA ILE A 434 20.63 -17.63 28.07
C ILE A 434 20.69 -17.70 26.53
N ARG A 435 20.83 -18.91 25.97
CA ARG A 435 20.75 -19.21 24.53
C ARG A 435 21.72 -18.40 23.66
N GLY A 436 22.90 -18.12 24.21
CA GLY A 436 23.96 -17.38 23.52
C GLY A 436 23.73 -15.87 23.41
N ALA A 437 22.82 -15.31 24.21
CA ALA A 437 22.63 -13.87 24.30
C ALA A 437 23.93 -13.14 24.70
N LYS A 438 24.17 -11.98 24.09
CA LYS A 438 25.33 -11.11 24.34
C LYS A 438 24.86 -9.66 24.50
N VAL A 439 25.70 -8.81 25.08
CA VAL A 439 25.44 -7.36 25.10
C VAL A 439 25.25 -6.84 23.67
N GLY A 440 24.21 -6.04 23.46
CA GLY A 440 23.78 -5.51 22.17
C GLY A 440 22.90 -6.46 21.34
N TYR A 441 22.68 -7.71 21.77
CA TYR A 441 21.73 -8.61 21.11
C TYR A 441 20.30 -8.28 21.52
N TRP A 442 19.35 -8.69 20.68
CA TRP A 442 17.93 -8.52 20.94
C TRP A 442 17.32 -9.82 21.43
N VAL A 443 16.57 -9.73 22.53
CA VAL A 443 15.86 -10.86 23.12
C VAL A 443 14.35 -10.64 23.11
N GLY A 444 13.61 -11.74 22.97
CA GLY A 444 12.16 -11.74 23.08
C GLY A 444 11.77 -12.12 24.49
N ILE A 445 11.08 -11.23 25.17
CA ILE A 445 10.84 -11.30 26.61
C ILE A 445 9.33 -11.35 26.87
N ARG A 446 8.86 -12.31 27.66
CA ARG A 446 7.48 -12.34 28.17
C ARG A 446 7.51 -12.46 29.68
N LEU A 447 6.94 -11.48 30.37
CA LEU A 447 6.80 -11.49 31.83
C LEU A 447 5.41 -12.02 32.16
N THR A 448 5.34 -13.20 32.78
CA THR A 448 4.08 -13.96 32.90
C THR A 448 3.36 -13.75 34.23
N SER A 449 4.05 -13.23 35.24
CA SER A 449 3.51 -12.86 36.56
C SER A 449 4.15 -11.57 37.10
N GLY A 450 3.66 -11.06 38.23
CA GLY A 450 4.16 -9.84 38.88
C GLY A 450 3.64 -8.53 38.28
N GLU A 451 3.94 -7.41 38.93
CA GLU A 451 3.46 -6.05 38.53
C GLU A 451 4.00 -5.57 37.17
N ALA A 452 5.07 -6.20 36.67
CA ALA A 452 5.65 -5.92 35.36
C ALA A 452 5.14 -6.89 34.27
N LYS A 453 4.09 -7.67 34.56
CA LYS A 453 3.54 -8.65 33.63
C LYS A 453 3.22 -8.03 32.27
N THR A 454 3.68 -8.68 31.21
CA THR A 454 3.39 -8.29 29.82
C THR A 454 1.91 -8.44 29.50
N VAL A 455 1.38 -7.50 28.70
CA VAL A 455 -0.04 -7.42 28.35
C VAL A 455 -0.39 -8.50 27.33
N GLN A 456 -1.55 -9.15 27.47
CA GLN A 456 -2.12 -10.12 26.52
C GLN A 456 -1.18 -11.28 26.11
N GLY A 457 -0.12 -11.53 26.86
CA GLY A 457 0.88 -12.54 26.50
C GLY A 457 1.78 -12.12 25.34
N ASP A 458 1.93 -10.83 25.04
CA ASP A 458 2.85 -10.36 24.01
C ASP A 458 4.32 -10.71 24.34
N VAL A 459 5.09 -10.94 23.29
CA VAL A 459 6.54 -11.10 23.38
C VAL A 459 7.16 -9.75 23.07
N VAL A 460 7.77 -9.13 24.08
CA VAL A 460 8.34 -7.79 23.98
C VAL A 460 9.81 -7.89 23.56
N PRO A 461 10.22 -7.28 22.43
CA PRO A 461 11.63 -7.16 22.08
C PRO A 461 12.37 -6.26 23.07
N ALA A 462 13.55 -6.68 23.51
CA ALA A 462 14.40 -5.87 24.37
C ALA A 462 15.89 -6.06 24.02
N GLU A 463 16.64 -4.96 24.03
CA GLU A 463 18.09 -5.00 23.84
C GLU A 463 18.78 -5.39 25.15
N VAL A 464 19.72 -6.33 25.05
CA VAL A 464 20.52 -6.82 26.18
C VAL A 464 21.63 -5.81 26.49
N VAL A 465 21.63 -5.29 27.71
CA VAL A 465 22.64 -4.30 28.16
C VAL A 465 23.74 -4.92 29.00
N GLU A 466 23.50 -6.10 29.60
CA GLU A 466 24.47 -6.81 30.44
C GLU A 466 24.19 -8.31 30.40
N VAL A 467 25.22 -9.13 30.51
CA VAL A 467 25.13 -10.60 30.48
C VAL A 467 26.05 -11.20 31.53
N THR A 468 25.56 -12.23 32.22
CA THR A 468 26.35 -13.15 33.05
C THR A 468 26.18 -14.58 32.52
N GLU A 469 26.74 -15.59 33.17
CA GLU A 469 26.58 -16.99 32.74
C GLU A 469 25.10 -17.46 32.72
N SER A 470 24.26 -16.93 33.60
CA SER A 470 22.86 -17.37 33.77
C SER A 470 21.82 -16.26 33.71
N SER A 471 22.24 -14.99 33.56
CA SER A 471 21.32 -13.85 33.52
C SER A 471 21.62 -12.87 32.40
N ILE A 472 20.57 -12.19 31.95
CA ILE A 472 20.62 -11.07 31.02
C ILE A 472 19.90 -9.88 31.64
N LYS A 473 20.41 -8.67 31.41
CA LYS A 473 19.77 -7.43 31.86
C LYS A 473 19.25 -6.64 30.67
N VAL A 474 18.04 -6.11 30.78
CA VAL A 474 17.40 -5.24 29.80
C VAL A 474 16.82 -4.00 30.47
N ARG A 475 16.51 -2.96 29.69
CA ARG A 475 15.89 -1.72 30.21
C ARG A 475 14.39 -1.70 29.95
N SER A 476 13.64 -1.25 30.95
CA SER A 476 12.22 -0.91 30.87
C SER A 476 12.05 0.60 30.84
N PRO A 477 11.20 1.15 29.94
CA PRO A 477 10.78 2.55 29.97
C PRO A 477 9.89 2.88 31.17
N LYS A 478 9.30 1.87 31.82
CA LYS A 478 8.48 2.00 33.02
C LYS A 478 9.29 1.65 34.25
N GLU A 479 9.40 2.57 35.21
CA GLU A 479 10.08 2.33 36.48
C GLU A 479 9.19 1.57 37.46
N LEU A 480 9.66 0.40 37.92
CA LEU A 480 8.95 -0.44 38.89
C LEU A 480 9.95 -1.14 39.82
N ASN A 481 9.44 -1.62 40.96
CA ASN A 481 10.12 -2.60 41.80
C ASN A 481 9.25 -3.86 41.84
N ALA A 482 9.61 -4.86 41.05
CA ALA A 482 8.76 -6.02 40.82
C ALA A 482 9.58 -7.30 40.65
N SER A 483 8.97 -8.45 40.86
CA SER A 483 9.57 -9.75 40.55
C SER A 483 8.49 -10.72 40.10
N GLY A 484 8.92 -11.77 39.39
CA GLY A 484 8.00 -12.77 38.88
C GLY A 484 8.69 -13.75 37.95
N VAL A 485 7.87 -14.43 37.14
CA VAL A 485 8.30 -15.44 36.17
C VAL A 485 8.45 -14.79 34.80
N ALA A 486 9.45 -15.22 34.05
CA ALA A 486 9.74 -14.75 32.71
C ALA A 486 9.95 -15.91 31.74
N GLU A 487 9.69 -15.66 30.46
CA GLU A 487 10.05 -16.53 29.35
C GLU A 487 10.98 -15.78 28.40
N LEU A 488 12.09 -16.41 28.02
CA LEU A 488 12.90 -16.02 26.86
C LEU A 488 12.36 -16.75 25.64
N LYS A 489 12.08 -15.99 24.56
CA LYS A 489 11.38 -16.46 23.37
C LYS A 489 12.26 -16.52 22.12
N TYR A 490 13.23 -15.61 22.02
CA TYR A 490 14.22 -15.61 20.96
C TYR A 490 15.48 -14.87 21.37
N VAL A 491 16.58 -15.14 20.66
CA VAL A 491 17.85 -14.39 20.70
C VAL A 491 18.25 -14.08 19.26
N TYR A 492 18.37 -12.79 18.94
CA TYR A 492 18.81 -12.29 17.64
C TYR A 492 20.09 -11.46 17.80
N SER A 493 21.06 -11.66 16.91
CA SER A 493 22.22 -10.77 16.88
C SER A 493 21.82 -9.38 16.37
N SER A 494 22.66 -8.38 16.62
CA SER A 494 22.45 -7.01 16.10
C SER A 494 22.82 -6.87 14.62
N SER A 495 23.65 -7.77 14.09
CA SER A 495 24.13 -7.76 12.72
C SER A 495 24.29 -9.18 12.18
N SER A 496 24.35 -9.30 10.85
CA SER A 496 24.62 -10.55 10.14
C SER A 496 25.87 -10.37 9.29
N SER A 497 26.67 -11.42 9.16
CA SER A 497 27.81 -11.48 8.24
C SER A 497 27.43 -12.00 6.84
N ALA A 498 26.16 -12.36 6.62
CA ALA A 498 25.67 -12.77 5.31
C ALA A 498 25.87 -11.65 4.27
N ALA A 499 26.10 -12.05 3.02
CA ALA A 499 26.17 -11.10 1.91
C ALA A 499 24.87 -10.31 1.81
N LYS A 500 24.97 -9.01 1.47
CA LYS A 500 23.81 -8.16 1.24
C LYS A 500 23.02 -8.65 0.04
N ASN A 501 21.70 -8.56 0.14
CA ASN A 501 20.82 -8.69 -1.02
C ASN A 501 20.74 -7.34 -1.71
N GLU A 502 21.11 -7.26 -2.98
CA GLU A 502 21.14 -5.99 -3.68
C GLU A 502 20.90 -6.11 -5.18
N GLU A 503 20.43 -5.01 -5.78
CA GLU A 503 20.29 -4.85 -7.23
C GLU A 503 19.41 -5.94 -7.86
N LEU A 504 18.17 -6.01 -7.35
CA LEU A 504 17.14 -6.95 -7.81
C LEU A 504 16.01 -6.21 -8.52
N THR A 505 15.72 -6.59 -9.76
CA THR A 505 14.52 -6.13 -10.49
C THR A 505 13.62 -7.33 -10.71
N VAL A 506 12.46 -7.37 -10.02
CA VAL A 506 11.52 -8.49 -10.03
C VAL A 506 10.12 -7.99 -10.35
N ILE A 507 9.57 -8.43 -11.48
CA ILE A 507 8.29 -7.97 -12.01
C ILE A 507 7.46 -9.18 -12.44
N GLY A 508 6.31 -9.42 -11.81
CA GLY A 508 5.38 -10.49 -12.12
C GLY A 508 4.81 -11.17 -10.87
N THR A 509 3.60 -11.74 -10.98
CA THR A 509 2.99 -12.52 -9.90
C THR A 509 3.85 -13.75 -9.58
N ASN A 510 4.15 -13.97 -8.30
CA ASN A 510 5.06 -15.00 -7.79
C ASN A 510 6.48 -15.01 -8.40
N ALA A 511 6.90 -13.93 -9.07
CA ALA A 511 8.25 -13.85 -9.61
C ALA A 511 9.26 -13.88 -8.46
N LEU A 512 10.26 -14.77 -8.56
CA LEU A 512 11.29 -14.99 -7.56
C LEU A 512 10.76 -15.13 -6.11
N LYS A 513 9.65 -15.85 -5.92
CA LYS A 513 8.94 -15.93 -4.64
C LYS A 513 9.76 -16.56 -3.52
N ASP A 514 10.48 -17.65 -3.81
CA ASP A 514 11.14 -18.47 -2.79
C ASP A 514 12.59 -18.04 -2.47
N ALA A 515 13.08 -16.97 -3.12
CA ALA A 515 14.40 -16.44 -2.81
C ALA A 515 14.47 -16.03 -1.34
N VAL A 516 15.47 -16.53 -0.63
CA VAL A 516 15.82 -16.10 0.74
C VAL A 516 17.04 -15.20 0.73
N SER A 517 17.87 -15.30 -0.31
CA SER A 517 18.92 -14.35 -0.64
C SER A 517 19.03 -14.17 -2.17
N GLY A 518 19.79 -13.19 -2.64
CA GLY A 518 20.05 -13.01 -4.07
C GLY A 518 20.66 -11.64 -4.39
N ALA A 519 21.36 -11.56 -5.51
CA ALA A 519 21.99 -10.30 -5.94
C ALA A 519 22.11 -10.17 -7.47
N TYR A 520 22.17 -8.91 -7.94
CA TYR A 520 22.50 -8.55 -9.33
C TYR A 520 21.64 -9.27 -10.37
N SER A 521 20.32 -9.36 -10.16
CA SER A 521 19.44 -10.22 -10.98
C SER A 521 18.18 -9.50 -11.47
N THR A 522 17.76 -9.82 -12.70
CA THR A 522 16.55 -9.29 -13.34
C THR A 522 15.59 -10.43 -13.65
N VAL A 523 14.36 -10.35 -13.15
CA VAL A 523 13.32 -11.38 -13.25
C VAL A 523 12.02 -10.73 -13.69
N ILE A 524 11.51 -11.05 -14.87
CA ILE A 524 10.31 -10.43 -15.43
C ILE A 524 9.41 -11.52 -16.02
N GLY A 525 8.26 -11.76 -15.41
CA GLY A 525 7.26 -12.74 -15.87
C GLY A 525 6.52 -13.42 -14.71
N ALA A 526 5.27 -13.84 -14.94
CA ALA A 526 4.53 -14.62 -13.97
C ALA A 526 5.20 -15.99 -13.73
N ASP A 527 5.36 -16.37 -12.46
CA ASP A 527 6.08 -17.57 -12.01
C ASP A 527 7.52 -17.70 -12.57
N ALA A 528 8.12 -16.60 -13.04
CA ALA A 528 9.51 -16.60 -13.48
C ALA A 528 10.43 -16.81 -12.26
N MET A 529 11.32 -17.80 -12.36
CA MET A 529 12.25 -18.17 -11.30
C MET A 529 11.60 -18.41 -9.92
N LEU A 530 10.44 -19.06 -9.91
CA LEU A 530 9.60 -19.29 -8.73
C LEU A 530 10.35 -19.87 -7.52
N THR A 531 11.16 -20.92 -7.73
CA THR A 531 11.74 -21.71 -6.62
C THR A 531 13.22 -21.43 -6.31
N SER A 532 13.85 -20.46 -6.97
CA SER A 532 15.29 -20.23 -6.79
C SER A 532 15.56 -19.53 -5.45
N SER A 533 16.38 -20.16 -4.60
CA SER A 533 16.61 -19.67 -3.24
C SER A 533 17.70 -18.61 -3.12
N ASN A 534 18.69 -18.61 -4.04
CA ASN A 534 19.84 -17.69 -4.04
C ASN A 534 20.34 -17.39 -5.47
N PRO A 535 19.57 -16.71 -6.33
CA PRO A 535 20.06 -16.33 -7.65
C PRO A 535 21.14 -15.25 -7.55
N GLN A 536 22.18 -15.39 -8.37
CA GLN A 536 23.23 -14.37 -8.50
C GLN A 536 23.57 -14.13 -9.97
N LYS A 537 23.53 -12.87 -10.41
CA LYS A 537 23.88 -12.48 -11.80
C LYS A 537 22.98 -13.14 -12.84
N VAL A 538 21.68 -13.24 -12.58
CA VAL A 538 20.72 -13.97 -13.43
C VAL A 538 19.80 -13.02 -14.19
N VAL A 539 19.49 -13.35 -15.45
CA VAL A 539 18.41 -12.73 -16.22
C VAL A 539 17.37 -13.79 -16.54
N ALA A 540 16.12 -13.60 -16.10
CA ALA A 540 14.99 -14.48 -16.38
C ALA A 540 13.82 -13.63 -16.90
N VAL A 541 13.53 -13.68 -18.19
CA VAL A 541 12.48 -12.86 -18.83
C VAL A 541 11.52 -13.74 -19.61
N GLY A 542 10.27 -13.79 -19.19
CA GLY A 542 9.22 -14.62 -19.77
C GLY A 542 8.45 -15.38 -18.69
N ALA A 543 7.17 -15.65 -18.91
CA ALA A 543 6.39 -16.43 -17.95
C ALA A 543 6.98 -17.83 -17.80
N SER A 544 7.20 -18.26 -16.55
CA SER A 544 7.83 -19.53 -16.19
C SER A 544 9.24 -19.77 -16.76
N SER A 545 9.99 -18.73 -17.16
CA SER A 545 11.42 -18.88 -17.46
C SER A 545 12.20 -19.21 -16.19
N PHE A 546 13.13 -20.16 -16.25
CA PHE A 546 13.91 -20.63 -15.08
C PHE A 546 13.05 -20.99 -13.87
N ARG A 547 11.81 -21.44 -14.09
CA ARG A 547 10.77 -21.60 -13.05
C ARG A 547 11.28 -22.33 -11.80
N ASN A 548 11.99 -23.44 -12.01
CA ASN A 548 12.54 -24.25 -10.94
C ASN A 548 14.07 -24.34 -11.04
N GLY A 549 14.73 -24.52 -9.89
CA GLY A 549 16.17 -24.74 -9.80
C GLY A 549 16.95 -23.58 -9.21
N THR A 550 18.28 -23.73 -9.14
CA THR A 550 19.20 -22.67 -8.71
C THR A 550 19.99 -22.18 -9.91
N HIS A 551 20.05 -20.86 -10.09
CA HIS A 551 20.63 -20.24 -11.27
C HIS A 551 21.76 -19.27 -10.87
N TYR A 552 22.89 -19.39 -11.56
CA TYR A 552 24.07 -18.55 -11.35
C TYR A 552 24.63 -18.06 -12.68
N SER A 553 24.86 -16.75 -12.81
CA SER A 553 25.47 -16.15 -14.02
C SER A 553 24.84 -16.67 -15.32
N SER A 554 23.51 -16.73 -15.39
CA SER A 554 22.78 -17.38 -16.48
C SER A 554 21.65 -16.51 -17.01
N VAL A 555 21.29 -16.73 -18.28
CA VAL A 555 20.24 -16.00 -18.99
C VAL A 555 19.18 -16.97 -19.49
N ALA A 556 17.91 -16.69 -19.21
CA ALA A 556 16.74 -17.30 -19.84
C ALA A 556 15.79 -16.22 -20.35
N VAL A 557 15.50 -16.22 -21.65
CA VAL A 557 14.54 -15.30 -22.26
C VAL A 557 13.56 -16.06 -23.14
N GLY A 558 12.27 -16.08 -22.76
CA GLY A 558 11.20 -16.80 -23.47
C GLY A 558 10.17 -17.42 -22.52
N TYR A 559 9.00 -17.76 -23.06
CA TYR A 559 8.00 -18.56 -22.34
C TYR A 559 8.53 -19.97 -22.08
N TRP A 560 8.35 -20.47 -20.86
CA TRP A 560 8.71 -21.85 -20.49
C TRP A 560 10.17 -22.23 -20.83
N CYS A 561 11.07 -21.25 -20.77
CA CYS A 561 12.48 -21.38 -21.12
C CYS A 561 13.29 -21.95 -19.94
N ALA A 562 13.99 -23.07 -20.17
CA ALA A 562 14.75 -23.83 -19.16
C ALA A 562 14.03 -24.00 -17.79
N PRO A 563 12.78 -24.51 -17.75
CA PRO A 563 11.91 -24.37 -16.57
C PRO A 563 12.19 -25.40 -15.46
N THR A 564 12.99 -26.43 -15.72
CA THR A 564 13.14 -27.63 -14.88
C THR A 564 14.57 -27.92 -14.42
N ILE A 565 15.51 -27.02 -14.70
CA ILE A 565 16.94 -27.24 -14.49
C ILE A 565 17.55 -26.24 -13.51
N SER A 566 18.66 -26.59 -12.89
CA SER A 566 19.61 -25.59 -12.37
C SER A 566 20.57 -25.17 -13.49
N SER A 567 21.05 -23.93 -13.47
CA SER A 567 21.98 -23.44 -14.50
C SER A 567 23.16 -22.66 -13.93
N GLU A 568 24.32 -22.84 -14.54
CA GLU A 568 25.52 -22.03 -14.26
C GLU A 568 26.19 -21.62 -15.57
N GLN A 569 26.43 -20.33 -15.76
CA GLN A 569 27.10 -19.82 -16.97
C GLN A 569 26.39 -20.23 -18.28
N CYS A 570 25.05 -20.24 -18.30
CA CYS A 570 24.26 -20.69 -19.45
C CYS A 570 23.48 -19.55 -20.12
N VAL A 571 23.15 -19.74 -21.41
CA VAL A 571 22.29 -18.84 -22.20
C VAL A 571 21.17 -19.63 -22.87
N PHE A 572 19.93 -19.38 -22.50
CA PHE A 572 18.73 -19.96 -23.10
C PHE A 572 17.83 -18.85 -23.66
N ILE A 573 17.56 -18.86 -24.96
CA ILE A 573 16.75 -17.81 -25.59
C ILE A 573 15.78 -18.43 -26.58
N GLY A 574 14.48 -18.19 -26.40
CA GLY A 574 13.40 -18.74 -27.21
C GLY A 574 12.32 -19.43 -26.36
N ASP A 575 11.12 -19.54 -26.89
CA ASP A 575 10.06 -20.35 -26.28
C ASP A 575 10.54 -21.80 -26.14
N SER A 576 10.44 -22.35 -24.93
CA SER A 576 10.81 -23.74 -24.62
C SER A 576 12.27 -24.10 -24.93
N ALA A 577 13.16 -23.11 -25.13
CA ALA A 577 14.60 -23.35 -25.26
C ALA A 577 15.15 -23.97 -23.96
N GLY A 578 15.96 -25.02 -24.07
CA GLY A 578 16.51 -25.73 -22.91
C GLY A 578 15.48 -26.50 -22.07
N TYR A 579 14.25 -26.69 -22.55
CA TYR A 579 13.24 -27.50 -21.86
C TYR A 579 13.47 -29.00 -22.05
N ARG A 580 13.88 -29.43 -23.24
CA ARG A 580 14.09 -30.85 -23.58
C ARG A 580 15.47 -31.10 -24.16
N ASN A 581 15.97 -32.32 -24.01
CA ASN A 581 17.13 -32.81 -24.73
C ASN A 581 16.75 -33.27 -26.15
N VAL A 582 17.74 -33.60 -26.99
CA VAL A 582 17.51 -33.96 -28.40
C VAL A 582 16.60 -35.20 -28.56
N GLN A 583 16.61 -36.09 -27.56
CA GLN A 583 15.78 -37.29 -27.50
C GLN A 583 14.31 -37.02 -27.09
N GLY A 584 13.97 -35.78 -26.77
CA GLY A 584 12.61 -35.36 -26.37
C GLY A 584 12.32 -35.51 -24.87
N ASN A 585 13.30 -35.92 -24.05
CA ASN A 585 13.14 -36.00 -22.60
C ASN A 585 13.24 -34.61 -21.98
N VAL A 586 12.49 -34.37 -20.89
CA VAL A 586 12.61 -33.14 -20.10
C VAL A 586 14.02 -33.03 -19.54
N LEU A 587 14.66 -31.87 -19.76
CA LEU A 587 16.00 -31.61 -19.25
C LEU A 587 15.93 -31.45 -17.72
N SER A 588 16.88 -32.06 -17.01
CA SER A 588 16.90 -32.10 -15.54
C SER A 588 18.32 -31.98 -15.00
N GLY A 589 18.44 -31.66 -13.72
CA GLY A 589 19.74 -31.52 -13.05
C GLY A 589 20.37 -30.15 -13.29
N LYS A 590 21.69 -30.06 -13.08
CA LYS A 590 22.46 -28.83 -13.25
C LYS A 590 23.15 -28.82 -14.62
N ILE A 591 22.88 -27.79 -15.41
CA ILE A 591 23.54 -27.54 -16.69
C ILE A 591 24.56 -26.42 -16.52
N THR A 592 25.74 -26.60 -17.10
CA THR A 592 26.86 -25.67 -16.96
C THR A 592 27.44 -25.29 -18.32
N ASN A 593 27.77 -24.02 -18.53
CA ASN A 593 28.47 -23.55 -19.72
C ASN A 593 27.80 -24.00 -21.04
N ALA A 594 26.50 -23.77 -21.19
CA ALA A 594 25.73 -24.19 -22.36
C ALA A 594 24.92 -23.05 -22.98
N ILE A 595 24.69 -23.11 -24.29
CA ILE A 595 23.93 -22.12 -25.05
C ILE A 595 22.86 -22.84 -25.88
N ALA A 596 21.59 -22.45 -25.73
CA ALA A 596 20.51 -22.88 -26.61
C ALA A 596 19.68 -21.67 -27.06
N ILE A 597 19.71 -21.36 -28.35
CA ILE A 597 19.03 -20.20 -28.91
C ILE A 597 18.10 -20.64 -30.04
N GLY A 598 16.81 -20.35 -29.92
CA GLY A 598 15.76 -20.68 -30.90
C GLY A 598 14.52 -21.32 -30.26
N TYR A 599 13.40 -21.30 -30.99
CA TYR A 599 12.18 -22.01 -30.59
C TYR A 599 12.47 -23.49 -30.36
N GLY A 600 12.23 -23.97 -29.14
CA GLY A 600 12.44 -25.36 -28.75
C GLY A 600 13.88 -25.85 -28.92
N ALA A 601 14.88 -24.97 -28.90
CA ALA A 601 16.29 -25.37 -29.01
C ALA A 601 16.67 -26.36 -27.90
N ARG A 602 17.30 -27.48 -28.28
CA ARG A 602 17.56 -28.64 -27.40
C ARG A 602 19.06 -28.76 -27.14
N ILE A 603 19.44 -29.21 -25.95
CA ILE A 603 20.83 -29.57 -25.62
C ILE A 603 20.82 -30.84 -24.80
N ASN A 604 21.87 -31.65 -24.89
CA ASN A 604 22.00 -32.89 -24.13
C ASN A 604 22.60 -32.68 -22.73
N GLY A 605 23.28 -31.56 -22.52
CA GLY A 605 23.89 -31.27 -21.23
C GLY A 605 24.81 -30.05 -21.26
N SER A 606 25.77 -30.05 -20.35
CA SER A 606 26.79 -29.01 -20.22
C SER A 606 27.74 -28.94 -21.41
N ASN A 607 28.35 -27.77 -21.62
CA ASN A 607 29.37 -27.54 -22.66
C ASN A 607 28.86 -27.83 -24.09
N GLU A 608 27.63 -27.42 -24.39
CA GLU A 608 27.01 -27.54 -25.71
C GLU A 608 26.44 -26.20 -26.16
N ILE A 609 26.52 -25.94 -27.46
CA ILE A 609 25.92 -24.79 -28.11
C ILE A 609 25.01 -25.31 -29.20
N GLN A 610 23.72 -24.98 -29.10
CA GLN A 610 22.75 -25.17 -30.18
C GLN A 610 22.18 -23.82 -30.61
N LEU A 611 22.30 -23.52 -31.90
CA LEU A 611 21.67 -22.39 -32.57
C LEU A 611 20.61 -22.91 -33.55
N GLY A 612 19.34 -22.66 -33.23
CA GLY A 612 18.17 -23.10 -33.99
C GLY A 612 17.64 -24.47 -33.59
N GLY A 613 16.65 -24.93 -34.34
CA GLY A 613 15.99 -26.24 -34.21
C GLY A 613 15.92 -27.01 -35.54
N SER A 614 15.12 -28.07 -35.56
CA SER A 614 14.88 -28.86 -36.78
C SER A 614 14.28 -28.00 -37.90
N GLY A 615 14.65 -28.27 -39.16
CA GLY A 615 14.14 -27.56 -40.33
C GLY A 615 14.66 -26.13 -40.54
N GLN A 616 15.60 -25.66 -39.73
CA GLN A 616 16.21 -24.34 -39.87
C GLN A 616 17.58 -24.41 -40.56
N THR A 617 17.88 -23.41 -41.39
CA THR A 617 19.20 -23.24 -42.03
C THR A 617 19.98 -22.15 -41.32
N LEU A 618 21.19 -22.45 -40.85
CA LEU A 618 22.13 -21.43 -40.41
C LEU A 618 22.64 -20.65 -41.63
N TYR A 619 22.20 -19.40 -41.78
CA TYR A 619 22.67 -18.51 -42.83
C TYR A 619 23.73 -17.56 -42.27
N ALA A 620 25.00 -17.84 -42.57
CA ALA A 620 26.12 -16.96 -42.25
C ALA A 620 26.68 -16.37 -43.57
N PRO A 621 26.74 -15.03 -43.73
CA PRO A 621 27.24 -14.41 -44.97
C PRO A 621 28.72 -14.66 -45.21
N THR A 622 29.45 -15.09 -44.18
CA THR A 622 30.84 -15.58 -44.24
C THR A 622 30.97 -16.85 -43.40
N ALA A 623 32.04 -17.62 -43.59
CA ALA A 623 32.31 -18.80 -42.76
C ALA A 623 32.42 -18.44 -41.27
N VAL A 624 32.07 -19.40 -40.40
CA VAL A 624 32.32 -19.30 -38.95
C VAL A 624 33.83 -19.44 -38.73
N ASN A 625 34.45 -18.45 -38.09
CA ASN A 625 35.90 -18.43 -37.89
C ASN A 625 36.28 -19.17 -36.59
N ILE A 626 37.16 -20.16 -36.71
CA ILE A 626 37.76 -20.86 -35.56
C ILE A 626 39.14 -20.25 -35.28
N ARG A 627 39.42 -19.91 -34.01
CA ARG A 627 40.73 -19.35 -33.62
C ARG A 627 41.81 -20.42 -33.75
N SER A 628 42.89 -20.10 -34.44
CA SER A 628 44.01 -21.02 -34.69
C SER A 628 45.36 -20.26 -34.67
N ASP A 629 45.58 -19.44 -33.64
CA ASP A 629 46.83 -18.69 -33.45
C ASP A 629 47.96 -19.64 -33.03
N ALA A 630 49.17 -19.46 -33.57
CA ALA A 630 50.33 -20.29 -33.20
C ALA A 630 50.71 -20.14 -31.71
N ARG A 631 50.42 -18.99 -31.09
CA ARG A 631 50.69 -18.73 -29.67
C ARG A 631 49.79 -19.54 -28.73
N ASP A 632 48.64 -19.97 -29.23
CA ASP A 632 47.66 -20.78 -28.48
C ASP A 632 47.90 -22.29 -28.67
N LYS A 633 49.02 -22.69 -29.28
CA LYS A 633 49.35 -24.09 -29.63
C LYS A 633 50.70 -24.51 -29.06
N THR A 634 50.80 -25.79 -28.69
CA THR A 634 52.04 -26.45 -28.21
C THR A 634 52.22 -27.78 -28.93
N ASP A 635 53.42 -28.36 -28.85
CA ASP A 635 53.74 -29.70 -29.36
C ASP A 635 53.42 -29.88 -30.85
N ILE A 636 53.71 -28.84 -31.64
CA ILE A 636 53.43 -28.81 -33.08
C ILE A 636 54.42 -29.72 -33.81
N ALA A 637 53.91 -30.83 -34.38
CA ALA A 637 54.67 -31.78 -35.20
C ALA A 637 54.02 -31.96 -36.59
N PRO A 638 54.76 -32.43 -37.61
CA PRO A 638 54.17 -32.83 -38.89
C PRO A 638 53.07 -33.89 -38.71
N LEU A 639 52.08 -33.85 -39.59
CA LEU A 639 50.99 -34.84 -39.61
C LEU A 639 51.43 -36.10 -40.37
N ASP A 640 51.36 -37.25 -39.70
CA ASP A 640 51.73 -38.57 -40.25
C ASP A 640 50.56 -39.29 -40.94
N ILE A 641 49.33 -38.83 -40.72
CA ILE A 641 48.11 -39.43 -41.28
C ILE A 641 47.72 -38.67 -42.56
N GLY A 642 47.67 -39.39 -43.70
CA GLY A 642 47.45 -38.81 -45.03
C GLY A 642 46.65 -39.72 -45.97
N LEU A 643 47.28 -40.14 -47.07
CA LEU A 643 46.65 -40.79 -48.22
C LEU A 643 45.97 -42.11 -47.85
N ASP A 644 46.60 -42.93 -47.00
CA ASP A 644 46.04 -44.23 -46.60
C ASP A 644 44.74 -44.09 -45.80
N PHE A 645 44.64 -43.07 -44.95
CA PHE A 645 43.40 -42.75 -44.25
C PHE A 645 42.31 -42.27 -45.23
N VAL A 646 42.66 -41.34 -46.13
CA VAL A 646 41.71 -40.78 -47.10
C VAL A 646 41.16 -41.85 -48.04
N LYS A 647 41.97 -42.84 -48.45
CA LYS A 647 41.53 -43.96 -49.28
C LYS A 647 40.46 -44.84 -48.63
N LYS A 648 40.33 -44.81 -47.30
CA LYS A 648 39.32 -45.55 -46.55
C LYS A 648 38.07 -44.72 -46.23
N LEU A 649 38.09 -43.40 -46.44
CA LEU A 649 36.91 -42.57 -46.26
C LEU A 649 35.84 -42.93 -47.29
N ARG A 650 34.58 -42.89 -46.86
CA ARG A 650 33.41 -43.19 -47.70
C ARG A 650 32.49 -41.96 -47.82
N PRO A 651 32.70 -41.09 -48.82
CA PRO A 651 31.76 -40.01 -49.11
C PRO A 651 30.42 -40.59 -49.54
N VAL A 652 29.32 -40.07 -49.00
CA VAL A 652 27.96 -40.46 -49.37
C VAL A 652 27.10 -39.22 -49.65
N THR A 653 25.97 -39.42 -50.34
CA THR A 653 25.01 -38.35 -50.62
C THR A 653 23.60 -38.76 -50.19
N GLY A 654 22.80 -37.81 -49.77
CA GLY A 654 21.42 -38.05 -49.33
C GLY A 654 20.72 -36.77 -48.89
N VAL A 655 19.59 -36.94 -48.20
CA VAL A 655 18.82 -35.84 -47.60
C VAL A 655 18.65 -36.10 -46.11
N TYR A 656 18.42 -35.04 -45.33
CA TYR A 656 18.12 -35.20 -43.91
C TYR A 656 16.72 -35.76 -43.69
N ASP A 657 16.60 -36.57 -42.66
CA ASP A 657 15.35 -37.04 -42.07
C ASP A 657 15.64 -37.27 -40.58
N ARG A 658 15.59 -36.17 -39.82
CA ARG A 658 16.21 -36.04 -38.48
C ARG A 658 15.35 -36.74 -37.42
N ARG A 659 15.99 -37.53 -36.55
CA ARG A 659 15.31 -38.27 -35.45
C ARG A 659 14.53 -37.33 -34.53
N ASP A 660 15.12 -36.17 -34.23
CA ASP A 660 14.60 -35.14 -33.33
C ASP A 660 13.21 -34.63 -33.73
N ALA A 661 12.89 -34.64 -35.04
CA ALA A 661 11.61 -34.18 -35.55
C ALA A 661 10.44 -35.11 -35.19
N TYR A 662 10.72 -36.38 -34.90
CA TYR A 662 9.70 -37.39 -34.59
C TYR A 662 9.36 -37.48 -33.10
N THR A 663 10.30 -37.16 -32.20
CA THR A 663 10.23 -37.55 -30.77
C THR A 663 8.98 -37.08 -30.04
N ASP A 664 8.45 -35.92 -30.43
CA ASP A 664 7.36 -35.28 -29.69
C ASP A 664 6.02 -35.97 -29.91
N GLU A 665 5.86 -36.67 -31.04
CA GLU A 665 4.63 -37.34 -31.45
C GLU A 665 4.63 -38.83 -31.13
N LEU A 666 5.79 -39.39 -30.79
CA LEU A 666 5.93 -40.81 -30.50
C LEU A 666 5.50 -41.13 -29.06
N PHE A 667 4.72 -42.21 -28.95
CA PHE A 667 4.28 -42.84 -27.69
C PHE A 667 3.56 -41.87 -26.74
N THR A 668 2.81 -40.91 -27.29
CA THR A 668 2.10 -39.87 -26.51
C THR A 668 0.97 -40.42 -25.64
N ASP A 669 0.52 -41.65 -25.93
CA ASP A 669 -0.49 -42.41 -25.20
C ASP A 669 0.05 -43.10 -23.94
N LEU A 670 1.38 -43.17 -23.78
CA LEU A 670 2.01 -43.85 -22.64
C LEU A 670 2.29 -42.89 -21.47
N PRO A 671 2.32 -43.42 -20.22
CA PRO A 671 2.81 -42.68 -19.07
C PRO A 671 4.24 -42.13 -19.28
N PRO A 672 4.63 -41.01 -18.67
CA PRO A 672 5.92 -40.34 -18.94
C PRO A 672 7.16 -41.23 -18.78
N GLU A 673 7.18 -42.10 -17.76
CA GLU A 673 8.32 -42.98 -17.49
C GLU A 673 8.47 -44.07 -18.57
N GLU A 674 7.36 -44.73 -18.92
CA GLU A 674 7.31 -45.73 -19.99
C GLU A 674 7.60 -45.09 -21.36
N ARG A 675 7.05 -43.91 -21.62
CA ARG A 675 7.32 -43.13 -22.83
C ARG A 675 8.82 -42.84 -22.98
N ALA A 676 9.47 -42.39 -21.92
CA ALA A 676 10.90 -42.07 -21.96
C ALA A 676 11.75 -43.31 -22.25
N GLU A 677 11.36 -44.48 -21.75
CA GLU A 677 12.03 -45.74 -22.05
C GLU A 677 11.85 -46.16 -23.52
N LYS A 678 10.62 -46.17 -24.03
CA LYS A 678 10.37 -46.51 -25.45
C LYS A 678 11.00 -45.51 -26.41
N LEU A 679 11.03 -44.22 -26.06
CA LEU A 679 11.76 -43.21 -26.84
C LEU A 679 13.25 -43.52 -26.91
N ARG A 680 13.89 -43.92 -25.81
CA ARG A 680 15.31 -44.31 -25.80
C ARG A 680 15.57 -45.54 -26.67
N GLU A 681 14.69 -46.55 -26.60
CA GLU A 681 14.80 -47.74 -27.44
C GLU A 681 14.67 -47.40 -28.93
N TRP A 682 13.64 -46.63 -29.29
CA TRP A 682 13.43 -46.17 -30.66
C TRP A 682 14.59 -45.29 -31.14
N TRP A 683 15.16 -44.42 -30.30
CA TRP A 683 16.25 -43.52 -30.67
C TRP A 683 17.52 -44.26 -31.15
N ARG A 684 17.81 -45.40 -30.52
CA ARG A 684 18.97 -46.26 -30.87
C ARG A 684 18.79 -46.96 -32.22
N ALA A 685 17.54 -47.30 -32.58
CA ALA A 685 17.19 -47.99 -33.81
C ALA A 685 15.91 -47.39 -34.42
N PRO A 686 15.98 -46.17 -35.01
CA PRO A 686 14.80 -45.42 -35.40
C PRO A 686 14.13 -46.04 -36.62
N THR A 687 12.83 -46.34 -36.49
CA THR A 687 11.99 -46.67 -37.65
C THR A 687 11.27 -45.41 -38.10
N LYS A 688 11.59 -44.90 -39.30
CA LYS A 688 11.10 -43.61 -39.82
C LYS A 688 10.23 -43.81 -41.06
N ASP A 689 9.11 -43.10 -41.13
CA ASP A 689 8.17 -43.12 -42.26
C ASP A 689 8.51 -42.09 -43.35
N GLY A 690 9.51 -41.23 -43.10
CA GLY A 690 10.01 -40.25 -44.06
C GLY A 690 9.18 -38.97 -44.15
N ARG A 691 8.19 -38.75 -43.29
CA ARG A 691 7.37 -37.52 -43.32
C ARG A 691 8.16 -36.24 -43.04
N TYR A 692 9.28 -36.34 -42.33
CA TYR A 692 10.19 -35.24 -42.02
C TYR A 692 11.42 -35.21 -42.92
N LYS A 693 11.37 -35.91 -44.06
CA LYS A 693 12.42 -35.91 -45.06
C LYS A 693 12.51 -34.52 -45.70
N GLU A 694 13.72 -33.95 -45.67
CA GLU A 694 14.03 -32.68 -46.30
C GLU A 694 14.26 -32.86 -47.82
N ASP A 695 14.08 -31.79 -48.60
CA ASP A 695 14.27 -31.82 -50.06
C ASP A 695 15.72 -31.60 -50.51
N ARG A 696 16.55 -31.00 -49.65
CA ARG A 696 17.91 -30.59 -50.00
C ARG A 696 18.87 -31.79 -49.98
N ILE A 697 19.40 -32.14 -51.15
CA ILE A 697 20.50 -33.10 -51.30
C ILE A 697 21.79 -32.51 -50.71
N GLN A 698 22.52 -33.34 -49.97
CA GLN A 698 23.78 -33.02 -49.33
C GLN A 698 24.81 -34.13 -49.54
N HIS A 699 26.07 -33.80 -49.24
CA HIS A 699 27.21 -34.71 -49.34
C HIS A 699 27.93 -34.71 -47.99
N TRP A 700 28.21 -35.90 -47.45
CA TRP A 700 28.73 -36.05 -46.10
C TRP A 700 29.48 -37.38 -45.92
N PHE A 701 30.14 -37.51 -44.77
CA PHE A 701 30.59 -38.79 -44.25
C PHE A 701 29.62 -39.29 -43.17
N ILE A 702 29.47 -40.60 -43.04
CA ILE A 702 28.73 -41.18 -41.92
C ILE A 702 29.64 -41.17 -40.68
N ALA A 703 29.19 -40.53 -39.61
CA ALA A 703 30.02 -40.27 -38.43
C ALA A 703 30.54 -41.56 -37.77
N GLN A 704 29.72 -42.62 -37.77
CA GLN A 704 30.10 -43.93 -37.23
C GLN A 704 31.20 -44.60 -38.06
N ASP A 705 31.18 -44.45 -39.40
CA ASP A 705 32.24 -44.97 -40.27
C ASP A 705 33.58 -44.24 -39.98
N VAL A 706 33.52 -42.92 -39.80
CA VAL A 706 34.70 -42.11 -39.45
C VAL A 706 35.22 -42.48 -38.07
N ALA A 707 34.35 -42.66 -37.08
CA ALA A 707 34.75 -43.05 -35.73
C ALA A 707 35.48 -44.41 -35.71
N ALA A 708 35.07 -45.36 -36.56
CA ALA A 708 35.78 -46.62 -36.73
C ALA A 708 37.20 -46.43 -37.30
N LEU A 709 37.37 -45.49 -38.25
CA LEU A 709 38.67 -45.14 -38.81
C LEU A 709 39.57 -44.41 -37.81
N GLU A 710 39.02 -43.51 -36.99
CA GLU A 710 39.78 -42.86 -35.91
C GLU A 710 40.34 -43.88 -34.91
N ALA A 711 39.58 -44.94 -34.62
CA ALA A 711 40.04 -46.02 -33.74
C ALA A 711 41.19 -46.83 -34.36
N GLU A 712 41.22 -46.97 -35.69
CA GLU A 712 42.29 -47.67 -36.42
C GLU A 712 43.58 -46.84 -36.51
N TYR A 713 43.48 -45.55 -36.81
CA TYR A 713 44.64 -44.69 -37.11
C TYR A 713 45.20 -43.90 -35.91
N GLY A 714 44.60 -44.08 -34.72
CA GLY A 714 44.92 -43.30 -33.54
C GLY A 714 44.05 -42.04 -33.48
N LYS A 715 43.20 -41.96 -32.45
CA LYS A 715 42.12 -40.98 -32.24
C LYS A 715 42.45 -39.57 -32.75
N LEU A 716 42.04 -39.27 -33.98
CA LEU A 716 41.86 -37.90 -34.45
C LEU A 716 40.56 -37.35 -33.83
N PRO A 717 40.47 -36.06 -33.48
CA PRO A 717 39.25 -35.50 -32.89
C PRO A 717 38.26 -35.04 -33.97
N MET A 718 37.87 -35.91 -34.91
CA MET A 718 36.92 -35.55 -35.98
C MET A 718 35.48 -35.89 -35.62
N VAL A 719 35.25 -36.88 -34.75
CA VAL A 719 33.92 -37.32 -34.34
C VAL A 719 33.68 -37.10 -32.85
N ASN A 720 32.55 -36.46 -32.53
CA ASN A 720 32.06 -36.32 -31.16
C ASN A 720 30.77 -37.14 -31.00
N CYS A 721 30.65 -37.90 -29.91
CA CYS A 721 29.43 -38.65 -29.57
C CYS A 721 28.94 -38.28 -28.16
N ARG A 722 27.70 -37.79 -28.06
CA ARG A 722 27.03 -37.51 -26.79
C ARG A 722 25.58 -37.98 -26.84
N MET A 723 25.15 -38.69 -25.80
CA MET A 723 23.81 -39.28 -25.70
C MET A 723 23.34 -39.96 -27.00
N ASP A 724 24.20 -40.80 -27.59
CA ASP A 724 23.92 -41.53 -28.83
C ASP A 724 23.60 -40.61 -30.04
N THR A 725 24.17 -39.41 -30.01
CA THR A 725 24.17 -38.44 -31.11
C THR A 725 25.61 -38.19 -31.53
N TYR A 726 25.91 -38.57 -32.77
CA TYR A 726 27.22 -38.37 -33.38
C TYR A 726 27.25 -37.07 -34.18
N THR A 727 28.35 -36.35 -34.10
CA THR A 727 28.62 -35.11 -34.85
C THR A 727 30.03 -35.19 -35.44
N ILE A 728 30.25 -34.53 -36.58
CA ILE A 728 31.53 -34.50 -37.29
C ILE A 728 32.05 -33.07 -37.35
N GLU A 729 33.33 -32.88 -37.05
CA GLU A 729 34.09 -31.65 -37.25
C GLU A 729 34.73 -31.66 -38.64
N TYR A 730 33.97 -31.28 -39.68
CA TYR A 730 34.42 -31.41 -41.08
C TYR A 730 35.71 -30.65 -41.40
N GLU A 731 35.99 -29.55 -40.70
CA GLU A 731 37.21 -28.76 -40.87
C GLU A 731 38.48 -29.55 -40.50
N THR A 732 38.38 -30.54 -39.61
CA THR A 732 39.53 -31.37 -39.19
C THR A 732 40.04 -32.30 -40.29
N PHE A 733 39.24 -32.54 -41.33
CA PHE A 733 39.65 -33.33 -42.51
C PHE A 733 40.58 -32.52 -43.41
N VAL A 734 40.52 -31.19 -43.39
CA VAL A 734 41.29 -30.34 -44.31
C VAL A 734 42.81 -30.59 -44.21
N PRO A 735 43.42 -30.64 -43.00
CA PRO A 735 44.84 -31.01 -42.87
C PRO A 735 45.18 -32.42 -43.38
N VAL A 736 44.33 -33.42 -43.12
CA VAL A 736 44.55 -34.81 -43.57
C VAL A 736 44.44 -34.94 -45.09
N LEU A 737 43.44 -34.28 -45.69
CA LEU A 737 43.29 -34.20 -47.14
C LEU A 737 44.47 -33.47 -47.79
N THR A 738 44.97 -32.40 -47.15
CA THR A 738 46.16 -31.68 -47.62
C THR A 738 47.39 -32.59 -47.61
N LYS A 739 47.59 -33.36 -46.53
CA LYS A 739 48.69 -34.33 -46.42
C LYS A 739 48.58 -35.44 -47.47
N ALA A 740 47.39 -35.99 -47.68
CA ALA A 740 47.14 -36.99 -48.70
C ALA A 740 47.48 -36.50 -50.12
N ILE A 741 47.14 -35.24 -50.44
CA ILE A 741 47.50 -34.61 -51.72
C ILE A 741 49.02 -34.47 -51.85
N GLN A 742 49.72 -34.07 -50.78
CA GLN A 742 51.19 -33.98 -50.77
C GLN A 742 51.85 -35.35 -51.02
N GLU A 743 51.38 -36.39 -50.35
CA GLU A 743 51.89 -37.77 -50.55
C GLU A 743 51.61 -38.29 -51.96
N MET A 744 50.40 -38.03 -52.49
CA MET A 744 50.05 -38.39 -53.85
C MET A 744 50.91 -37.65 -54.87
N SER A 745 51.20 -36.37 -54.66
CA SER A 745 52.12 -35.60 -55.52
C SER A 745 53.52 -36.21 -55.52
N ALA A 746 54.03 -36.61 -54.35
CA ALA A 746 55.33 -37.25 -54.24
C ALA A 746 55.37 -38.61 -54.98
N GLN A 747 54.33 -39.42 -54.86
CA GLN A 747 54.22 -40.69 -55.62
C GLN A 747 54.13 -40.44 -57.14
N ILE A 748 53.43 -39.40 -57.57
CA ILE A 748 53.36 -39.03 -58.99
C ILE A 748 54.74 -38.60 -59.51
N ASP A 749 55.49 -37.82 -58.75
CA ASP A 749 56.81 -37.36 -59.17
C ASP A 749 57.83 -38.52 -59.20
N ASP A 750 57.73 -39.47 -58.27
CA ASP A 750 58.51 -40.71 -58.30
C ASP A 750 58.15 -41.57 -59.53
N LEU A 751 56.86 -41.76 -59.80
CA LEU A 751 56.38 -42.49 -61.00
C LEU A 751 56.87 -41.83 -62.30
N LYS A 752 56.84 -40.50 -62.41
CA LYS A 752 57.38 -39.79 -63.58
C LYS A 752 58.88 -40.07 -63.75
N LYS A 753 59.64 -40.05 -62.67
CA LYS A 753 61.08 -40.33 -62.69
C LYS A 753 61.36 -41.78 -63.13
N GLN A 754 60.62 -42.74 -62.59
CA GLN A 754 60.72 -44.15 -63.02
C GLN A 754 60.39 -44.31 -64.51
N ILE A 755 59.37 -43.59 -65.02
CA ILE A 755 59.03 -43.59 -66.44
C ILE A 755 60.15 -42.99 -67.30
N GLU A 756 60.82 -41.92 -66.84
CA GLU A 756 61.99 -41.35 -67.53
C GLU A 756 63.19 -42.30 -67.54
N GLU A 757 63.41 -43.03 -66.45
CA GLU A 757 64.45 -44.05 -66.34
C GLU A 757 64.17 -45.27 -67.23
N LEU A 758 62.90 -45.70 -67.33
CA LEU A 758 62.47 -46.79 -68.24
C LEU A 758 62.50 -46.40 -69.73
N LYS A 759 62.54 -45.11 -70.05
CA LYS A 759 62.64 -44.59 -71.43
C LYS A 759 64.09 -44.44 -71.91
N LYS A 760 65.08 -44.57 -71.02
CA LYS A 760 66.50 -44.67 -71.36
C LYS A 760 66.86 -46.13 -71.59
#